data_AF-A0A427YTM9-F1
#
_entry.id   AF-A0A427YTM9-F1
#
_cell.length_a   1.000
_cell.length_b   1.000
_cell.length_c   1.000
_cell.angle_alpha   90.00
_cell.angle_beta   90.00
_cell.angle_gamma   90.00
#
_symmetry.space_group_name_H-M   'P 1'
#
loop_
_entity.id
_entity.type
_entity.pdbx_description
1 polymer ?
#
loop_
_entity_poly.entity_id
_entity_poly.type
_entity_poly.pdbx_seq_one_letter_code
_entity_poly.pdbx_strand_id
1 'polypeptide(L)'
;MGPAPPSTSPATGRPVPSSYLHSSSAFFRDTSGRAILLRGVNFSGSSKAPLGQPSHQLDNFWEDAESGNLSFVGRPLDLDDGSADTHLARLRAWGFNVLRFVFTWESLEHQGPGKYDLEYIEYLVKVLYKVKEWGFRVFMDPHQDVWSRFSGGSGAPLWTLYACGIDPRNITATYGALLHCEYPSAEDPKPNTFPGMIWGTNYTRLVSQTVFTLFFAGKTYAPKCIIDGVNIQDYLQGHFIDAVGALAKRLSEAPGLFDECIIGWDSMNEPGEGLVGHPDLAKLNPSLRLKKGPMPTPLEGMRLGMGEAVEVETWNFGAMGPSKGQKVVIDPKGKRLWLQPEDEASRGGGKWGWKRGEEWEMGTCIWAQHGVWEPTTSALLKPDYFTTLPSDPSHVVEFTDDFFTFHWMSYASTVRLHHPEAIHFIQAPVFHPPPRLPESFLKNRAASSPHYYDGLTLMTKHWNWFNADALGLIRGKYWSLMQAIKIGDKAIRQSIQDQLGILKDDTAEVLGQYPTLIGELGCPYDMDEKRAYGYVDGGKGEGDYSSQQKAWDCSLNATDGPNCLNYTSWTYVPDNSHQWGDLWNGEDLSLWSADDLATEVYHDESRDDSVPPSVVESSGNNALQDTSFTSLASSATLQVPLGNSSKALSPATIDSGEGVTSSLIIDGARALPAVCRPFPVATVGTPSRIDFDIKSAVFRLSVRVGPEDVSDEKTYTEIYVPFAHYASDLDLGSGSLTTSAPYTDSANTSRASLYPGNDKPKSSRSSTPSNVPQRPLELDVTINPSHGEVEIKGQYVRWYYPAPTSPSSVFGTGTGSGGDAEYTIEISRNGGAIARDEDSLNMPGGWDEVMRMVREIRR
;
A
#
# COMPACT_ATOMS: atom_id res chain seq x y z
N MET A 1 11.93 -15.62 21.68
CA MET A 1 11.37 -16.77 22.41
C MET A 1 10.18 -16.27 23.21
N GLY A 2 9.13 -17.07 23.37
CA GLY A 2 7.90 -16.61 24.01
C GLY A 2 7.62 -17.42 25.27
N PRO A 3 7.89 -16.92 26.50
CA PRO A 3 7.21 -17.44 27.67
C PRO A 3 5.69 -17.41 27.45
N ALA A 4 4.93 -18.21 28.19
CA ALA A 4 3.46 -18.16 28.17
C ALA A 4 3.00 -16.68 28.20
N PRO A 5 2.19 -16.25 27.22
CA PRO A 5 1.87 -14.84 27.07
C PRO A 5 1.23 -14.31 28.36
N PRO A 6 1.53 -13.06 28.75
CA PRO A 6 1.02 -12.51 29.99
C PRO A 6 -0.50 -12.48 29.98
N SER A 7 -1.14 -13.00 31.03
CA SER A 7 -2.60 -12.99 31.16
C SER A 7 -3.19 -11.61 31.49
N THR A 8 -2.32 -10.62 31.71
CA THR A 8 -2.67 -9.23 32.00
C THR A 8 -2.02 -8.28 31.02
N SER A 9 -2.75 -7.27 30.56
CA SER A 9 -2.22 -6.24 29.66
C SER A 9 -1.12 -5.42 30.35
N PRO A 10 0.03 -5.20 29.69
CA PRO A 10 1.05 -4.28 30.17
C PRO A 10 0.62 -2.81 30.09
N ALA A 11 -0.39 -2.48 29.27
CA ALA A 11 -0.85 -1.11 29.09
C ALA A 11 -1.89 -0.69 30.13
N THR A 12 -2.81 -1.59 30.48
CA THR A 12 -3.95 -1.29 31.40
C THR A 12 -3.89 -2.04 32.73
N GLY A 13 -3.06 -3.08 32.85
CA GLY A 13 -3.01 -3.97 34.03
C GLY A 13 -4.24 -4.89 34.18
N ARG A 14 -5.16 -4.90 33.21
CA ARG A 14 -6.38 -5.71 33.23
C ARG A 14 -6.15 -7.09 32.61
N PRO A 15 -6.96 -8.11 32.93
CA PRO A 15 -6.94 -9.39 32.22
C PRO A 15 -7.17 -9.19 30.72
N VAL A 16 -6.40 -9.91 29.89
CA VAL A 16 -6.54 -9.81 28.43
C VAL A 16 -7.71 -10.67 27.91
N PRO A 17 -8.52 -10.18 26.94
CA PRO A 17 -9.55 -10.99 26.29
C PRO A 17 -8.92 -12.03 25.34
N SER A 18 -9.68 -13.06 24.93
CA SER A 18 -9.20 -14.10 24.01
C SER A 18 -8.81 -13.60 22.61
N SER A 19 -9.34 -12.44 22.20
CA SER A 19 -8.99 -11.78 20.93
C SER A 19 -7.66 -11.02 20.99
N TYR A 20 -7.08 -10.85 22.18
CA TYR A 20 -5.91 -10.01 22.40
C TYR A 20 -4.69 -10.51 21.64
N LEU A 21 -4.01 -9.58 20.97
CA LEU A 21 -2.79 -9.85 20.22
C LEU A 21 -1.59 -9.25 20.93
N HIS A 22 -0.73 -10.07 21.53
CA HIS A 22 0.51 -9.63 22.14
C HIS A 22 1.52 -9.16 21.08
N SER A 23 2.26 -8.10 21.40
CA SER A 23 3.33 -7.53 20.57
C SER A 23 4.63 -7.32 21.38
N SER A 24 4.79 -8.09 22.46
CA SER A 24 5.94 -7.99 23.38
C SER A 24 7.08 -8.95 23.02
N SER A 25 7.09 -9.44 21.78
CA SER A 25 8.12 -10.32 21.25
C SER A 25 8.37 -9.96 19.78
N ALA A 26 9.44 -10.47 19.18
CA ALA A 26 9.72 -10.28 17.75
C ALA A 26 8.60 -10.78 16.80
N PHE A 27 7.64 -11.54 17.32
CA PHE A 27 6.42 -11.95 16.62
C PHE A 27 5.19 -11.51 17.41
N PHE A 28 4.11 -11.21 16.69
CA PHE A 28 2.80 -11.13 17.33
C PHE A 28 2.42 -12.49 17.92
N ARG A 29 1.74 -12.51 19.07
CA ARG A 29 1.27 -13.76 19.69
C ARG A 29 -0.18 -13.68 20.13
N ASP A 30 -0.93 -14.75 19.96
CA ASP A 30 -2.25 -14.87 20.57
C ASP A 30 -2.17 -15.21 22.07
N THR A 31 -3.32 -15.27 22.74
CA THR A 31 -3.39 -15.60 24.17
C THR A 31 -3.01 -17.05 24.51
N SER A 32 -2.92 -17.93 23.52
CA SER A 32 -2.42 -19.30 23.69
C SER A 32 -0.91 -19.41 23.46
N GLY A 33 -0.26 -18.31 23.09
CA GLY A 33 1.18 -18.23 22.86
C GLY A 33 1.61 -18.51 21.42
N ARG A 34 0.67 -18.77 20.50
CA ARG A 34 1.01 -19.06 19.10
C ARG A 34 1.52 -17.80 18.42
N ALA A 35 2.58 -17.92 17.64
CA ALA A 35 3.09 -16.84 16.79
C ALA A 35 2.11 -16.58 15.63
N ILE A 36 1.67 -15.34 15.47
CA ILE A 36 0.71 -14.92 14.46
C ILE A 36 1.45 -14.17 13.35
N LEU A 37 1.17 -14.54 12.09
CA LEU A 37 1.55 -13.74 10.94
C LEU A 37 0.35 -12.96 10.39
N LEU A 38 0.53 -11.65 10.32
CA LEU A 38 -0.41 -10.72 9.72
C LEU A 38 -0.01 -10.52 8.25
N ARG A 39 -0.86 -10.97 7.33
CA ARG A 39 -0.67 -10.94 5.88
C ARG A 39 -1.92 -10.32 5.26
N GLY A 40 -1.76 -9.21 4.56
CA GLY A 40 -2.89 -8.36 4.22
C GLY A 40 -2.66 -7.41 3.07
N VAL A 41 -3.56 -6.44 2.98
CA VAL A 41 -3.52 -5.36 1.99
C VAL A 41 -3.73 -4.00 2.65
N ASN A 42 -3.27 -2.96 1.97
CA ASN A 42 -3.71 -1.60 2.22
C ASN A 42 -5.14 -1.40 1.69
N PHE A 43 -5.98 -0.76 2.49
CA PHE A 43 -7.43 -0.74 2.30
C PHE A 43 -8.01 0.63 2.68
N SER A 44 -8.15 1.59 1.77
CA SER A 44 -7.88 1.48 0.34
C SER A 44 -7.32 2.79 -0.22
N GLY A 45 -6.57 2.70 -1.33
CA GLY A 45 -6.20 3.86 -2.14
C GLY A 45 -7.40 4.73 -2.56
N SER A 46 -8.61 4.15 -2.66
CA SER A 46 -9.85 4.90 -2.92
C SER A 46 -10.13 6.01 -1.89
N SER A 47 -9.62 5.87 -0.66
CA SER A 47 -9.80 6.85 0.42
C SER A 47 -8.88 8.07 0.31
N LYS A 48 -7.97 8.13 -0.68
CA LYS A 48 -7.08 9.28 -0.92
C LYS A 48 -7.83 10.54 -1.36
N ALA A 49 -9.07 10.38 -1.88
CA ALA A 49 -9.87 11.47 -2.41
C ALA A 49 -11.36 11.35 -2.04
N PRO A 50 -12.11 12.47 -2.04
CA PRO A 50 -13.56 12.45 -1.92
C PRO A 50 -14.22 11.58 -3.01
N LEU A 51 -15.44 11.12 -2.75
CA LEU A 51 -16.21 10.36 -3.74
C LEU A 51 -16.43 11.22 -5.00
N GLY A 52 -16.14 10.64 -6.18
CA GLY A 52 -16.35 11.32 -7.46
C GLY A 52 -15.35 12.44 -7.79
N GLN A 53 -14.26 12.60 -7.03
CA GLN A 53 -13.24 13.62 -7.24
C GLN A 53 -11.84 13.00 -7.50
N PRO A 54 -11.63 12.23 -8.59
CA PRO A 54 -10.34 11.63 -8.90
C PRO A 54 -9.30 12.69 -9.28
N SER A 55 -8.02 12.40 -9.06
CA SER A 55 -6.92 13.37 -9.20
C SER A 55 -6.77 14.03 -10.58
N HIS A 56 -7.26 13.39 -11.64
CA HIS A 56 -7.15 13.88 -13.02
C HIS A 56 -8.27 14.86 -13.40
N GLN A 57 -9.33 14.99 -12.59
CA GLN A 57 -10.47 15.87 -12.87
C GLN A 57 -10.27 17.24 -12.22
N LEU A 58 -10.45 18.29 -13.02
CA LEU A 58 -10.37 19.69 -12.57
C LEU A 58 -11.75 20.25 -12.19
N ASP A 59 -12.82 19.71 -12.76
CA ASP A 59 -14.17 20.22 -12.56
C ASP A 59 -14.58 20.16 -11.07
N ASN A 60 -14.95 21.31 -10.52
CA ASN A 60 -15.29 21.52 -9.10
C ASN A 60 -14.19 21.15 -8.08
N PHE A 61 -12.98 20.83 -8.53
CA PHE A 61 -11.87 20.39 -7.66
C PHE A 61 -11.56 21.41 -6.56
N TRP A 62 -11.55 22.70 -6.92
CA TRP A 62 -11.27 23.80 -6.01
C TRP A 62 -12.53 24.33 -5.32
N GLU A 63 -13.63 24.47 -6.07
CA GLU A 63 -14.88 25.09 -5.62
C GLU A 63 -15.56 24.28 -4.51
N ASP A 64 -15.58 22.95 -4.64
CA ASP A 64 -16.17 22.07 -3.62
C ASP A 64 -15.31 22.08 -2.34
N ALA A 65 -13.98 22.10 -2.49
CA ALA A 65 -13.06 22.21 -1.36
C ALA A 65 -13.17 23.55 -0.63
N GLU A 66 -13.33 24.63 -1.37
CA GLU A 66 -13.48 25.97 -0.81
C GLU A 66 -14.85 26.16 -0.15
N SER A 67 -15.90 25.53 -0.65
CA SER A 67 -17.23 25.60 -0.04
C SER A 67 -17.42 24.63 1.12
N GLY A 68 -16.58 23.59 1.22
CA GLY A 68 -16.75 22.49 2.18
C GLY A 68 -17.83 21.50 1.77
N ASN A 69 -18.31 21.54 0.53
CA ASN A 69 -19.35 20.65 -0.02
C ASN A 69 -18.72 19.37 -0.61
N LEU A 70 -17.87 18.70 0.16
CA LEU A 70 -17.26 17.43 -0.22
C LEU A 70 -17.85 16.32 0.63
N SER A 71 -17.86 15.09 0.10
CA SER A 71 -18.22 13.92 0.89
C SER A 71 -17.22 12.79 0.64
N PHE A 72 -16.80 12.17 1.74
CA PHE A 72 -16.03 10.93 1.73
C PHE A 72 -16.90 9.70 2.02
N VAL A 73 -18.20 9.90 2.30
CA VAL A 73 -19.17 8.80 2.46
C VAL A 73 -19.21 7.99 1.17
N GLY A 74 -19.21 6.65 1.29
CA GLY A 74 -19.04 5.73 0.16
C GLY A 74 -17.60 5.27 -0.08
N ARG A 75 -16.61 5.78 0.69
CA ARG A 75 -15.22 5.31 0.65
C ARG A 75 -14.84 4.51 1.91
N PRO A 76 -14.05 3.42 1.80
CA PRO A 76 -13.50 2.83 0.58
C PRO A 76 -14.44 1.84 -0.13
N LEU A 77 -15.51 1.40 0.53
CA LEU A 77 -16.51 0.47 -0.02
C LEU A 77 -17.86 1.17 -0.11
N ASP A 78 -18.69 0.76 -1.07
CA ASP A 78 -20.13 1.03 -1.06
C ASP A 78 -20.84 -0.03 -0.21
N LEU A 79 -21.56 0.41 0.83
CA LEU A 79 -22.28 -0.49 1.74
C LEU A 79 -23.72 -0.78 1.28
N ASP A 80 -24.25 -0.01 0.34
CA ASP A 80 -25.67 -0.02 -0.03
C ASP A 80 -25.95 -0.91 -1.26
N ASP A 81 -24.96 -1.14 -2.13
CA ASP A 81 -25.12 -1.92 -3.38
C ASP A 81 -24.78 -3.42 -3.25
N GLY A 82 -24.26 -3.85 -2.09
CA GLY A 82 -23.85 -5.24 -1.82
C GLY A 82 -22.44 -5.61 -2.32
N SER A 83 -21.73 -4.70 -2.98
CA SER A 83 -20.35 -4.92 -3.45
C SER A 83 -19.36 -5.10 -2.29
N ALA A 84 -19.58 -4.43 -1.15
CA ALA A 84 -18.76 -4.57 0.06
C ALA A 84 -18.53 -6.02 0.48
N ASP A 85 -19.61 -6.81 0.54
CA ASP A 85 -19.54 -8.23 0.93
C ASP A 85 -18.74 -9.05 -0.09
N THR A 86 -18.85 -8.72 -1.39
CA THR A 86 -18.09 -9.41 -2.45
C THR A 86 -16.59 -9.10 -2.36
N HIS A 87 -16.22 -7.84 -2.16
CA HIS A 87 -14.82 -7.44 -2.02
C HIS A 87 -14.17 -8.06 -0.77
N LEU A 88 -14.86 -8.05 0.36
CA LEU A 88 -14.35 -8.63 1.61
C LEU A 88 -14.31 -10.16 1.56
N ALA A 89 -15.30 -10.80 0.94
CA ALA A 89 -15.27 -12.25 0.68
C ALA A 89 -14.06 -12.65 -0.15
N ARG A 90 -13.73 -11.87 -1.20
CA ARG A 90 -12.57 -12.10 -2.07
C ARG A 90 -11.26 -12.00 -1.29
N LEU A 91 -11.07 -10.91 -0.54
CA LEU A 91 -9.86 -10.72 0.29
C LEU A 91 -9.67 -11.86 1.30
N ARG A 92 -10.75 -12.33 1.93
CA ARG A 92 -10.70 -13.46 2.86
C ARG A 92 -10.43 -14.77 2.13
N ALA A 93 -11.03 -14.98 0.96
CA ALA A 93 -10.78 -16.15 0.12
C ALA A 93 -9.35 -16.22 -0.39
N TRP A 94 -8.65 -15.08 -0.54
CA TRP A 94 -7.22 -15.00 -0.83
C TRP A 94 -6.32 -15.20 0.40
N GLY A 95 -6.90 -15.38 1.59
CA GLY A 95 -6.20 -15.70 2.83
C GLY A 95 -5.70 -14.50 3.62
N PHE A 96 -6.05 -13.28 3.20
CA PHE A 96 -5.68 -12.07 3.95
C PHE A 96 -6.40 -12.03 5.31
N ASN A 97 -5.68 -11.61 6.35
CA ASN A 97 -6.19 -11.56 7.73
C ASN A 97 -6.02 -10.20 8.42
N VAL A 98 -5.35 -9.25 7.76
CA VAL A 98 -5.16 -7.88 8.23
C VAL A 98 -5.43 -6.88 7.12
N LEU A 99 -5.97 -5.72 7.46
CA LEU A 99 -6.11 -4.56 6.57
C LEU A 99 -5.41 -3.35 7.21
N ARG A 100 -4.52 -2.69 6.45
CA ARG A 100 -4.04 -1.34 6.81
C ARG A 100 -5.09 -0.33 6.33
N PHE A 101 -5.91 0.17 7.24
CA PHE A 101 -7.12 0.90 6.90
C PHE A 101 -6.83 2.39 6.68
N VAL A 102 -6.90 2.81 5.42
CA VAL A 102 -6.51 4.14 4.95
C VAL A 102 -7.64 5.15 5.19
N PHE A 103 -7.32 6.25 5.87
CA PHE A 103 -8.14 7.46 5.92
C PHE A 103 -7.23 8.69 5.88
N THR A 104 -7.74 9.84 5.44
CA THR A 104 -6.95 11.07 5.32
C THR A 104 -7.38 12.10 6.36
N TRP A 105 -6.48 13.03 6.72
CA TRP A 105 -6.86 14.15 7.58
C TRP A 105 -7.97 15.02 6.95
N GLU A 106 -7.94 15.21 5.63
CA GLU A 106 -8.98 15.89 4.87
C GLU A 106 -10.34 15.23 5.06
N SER A 107 -10.40 13.89 5.01
CA SER A 107 -11.65 13.17 5.22
C SER A 107 -12.29 13.42 6.59
N LEU A 108 -11.51 13.81 7.59
CA LEU A 108 -11.99 14.12 8.93
C LEU A 108 -12.28 15.61 9.16
N GLU A 109 -11.57 16.53 8.49
CA GLU A 109 -11.56 17.96 8.86
C GLU A 109 -11.50 18.91 7.64
N HIS A 110 -12.15 18.55 6.53
CA HIS A 110 -12.14 19.36 5.29
C HIS A 110 -12.84 20.74 5.42
N GLN A 111 -13.84 20.89 6.30
CA GLN A 111 -14.63 22.13 6.43
C GLN A 111 -13.89 23.26 7.19
N GLY A 112 -12.73 22.98 7.77
CA GLY A 112 -11.91 23.94 8.49
C GLY A 112 -11.45 23.44 9.86
N PRO A 113 -10.54 24.19 10.50
CA PRO A 113 -9.98 23.81 11.80
C PRO A 113 -11.07 23.64 12.87
N GLY A 114 -11.02 22.50 13.56
CA GLY A 114 -11.96 22.07 14.59
C GLY A 114 -13.34 21.62 14.08
N LYS A 115 -13.55 21.52 12.76
CA LYS A 115 -14.84 21.16 12.16
C LYS A 115 -14.79 19.76 11.57
N TYR A 116 -15.14 18.77 12.40
CA TYR A 116 -15.07 17.37 12.00
C TYR A 116 -16.26 16.92 11.16
N ASP A 117 -16.00 16.12 10.13
CA ASP A 117 -17.03 15.44 9.34
C ASP A 117 -17.60 14.24 10.12
N LEU A 118 -18.62 14.52 10.94
CA LEU A 118 -19.28 13.49 11.74
C LEU A 118 -20.02 12.46 10.88
N GLU A 119 -20.49 12.85 9.69
CA GLU A 119 -21.20 11.93 8.80
C GLU A 119 -20.24 10.85 8.26
N TYR A 120 -19.06 11.27 7.82
CA TYR A 120 -18.03 10.33 7.39
C TYR A 120 -17.48 9.49 8.55
N ILE A 121 -17.26 10.07 9.74
CA ILE A 121 -16.83 9.29 10.91
C ILE A 121 -17.86 8.19 11.24
N GLU A 122 -19.16 8.49 11.19
CA GLU A 122 -20.21 7.48 11.35
C GLU A 122 -20.20 6.43 10.23
N TYR A 123 -19.89 6.85 9.00
CA TYR A 123 -19.71 5.93 7.88
C TYR A 123 -18.56 4.94 8.14
N LEU A 124 -17.40 5.42 8.60
CA LEU A 124 -16.27 4.58 8.95
C LEU A 124 -16.62 3.53 10.02
N VAL A 125 -17.43 3.89 11.03
CA VAL A 125 -17.91 2.93 12.04
C VAL A 125 -18.68 1.79 11.37
N LYS A 126 -19.57 2.09 10.40
CA LYS A 126 -20.34 1.08 9.66
C LYS A 126 -19.43 0.19 8.81
N VAL A 127 -18.48 0.79 8.09
CA VAL A 127 -17.50 0.04 7.30
C VAL A 127 -16.68 -0.89 8.19
N LEU A 128 -16.20 -0.41 9.34
CA LEU A 128 -15.41 -1.21 10.28
C LEU A 128 -16.21 -2.34 10.92
N TYR A 129 -17.51 -2.16 11.17
CA TYR A 129 -18.37 -3.28 11.57
C TYR A 129 -18.52 -4.33 10.47
N LYS A 130 -18.63 -3.90 9.21
CA LYS A 130 -18.67 -4.81 8.06
C LYS A 130 -17.33 -5.54 7.90
N VAL A 131 -16.19 -4.85 8.04
CA VAL A 131 -14.86 -5.48 8.06
C VAL A 131 -14.71 -6.48 9.22
N LYS A 132 -15.22 -6.14 10.41
CA LYS A 132 -15.27 -7.04 11.57
C LYS A 132 -16.11 -8.29 11.30
N GLU A 133 -17.29 -8.14 10.69
CA GLU A 133 -18.14 -9.27 10.30
C GLU A 133 -17.36 -10.27 9.44
N TRP A 134 -16.53 -9.75 8.53
CA TRP A 134 -15.62 -10.52 7.69
C TRP A 134 -14.32 -10.95 8.36
N GLY A 135 -14.19 -10.78 9.69
CA GLY A 135 -13.14 -11.37 10.53
C GLY A 135 -11.73 -10.80 10.33
N PHE A 136 -11.60 -9.63 9.71
CA PHE A 136 -10.30 -8.99 9.54
C PHE A 136 -9.85 -8.28 10.80
N ARG A 137 -8.53 -8.27 11.00
CA ARG A 137 -7.88 -7.32 11.89
C ARG A 137 -7.54 -6.05 11.11
N VAL A 138 -7.52 -4.92 11.80
CA VAL A 138 -7.30 -3.60 11.23
C VAL A 138 -6.30 -2.84 12.07
N PHE A 139 -5.35 -2.19 11.42
CA PHE A 139 -4.68 -1.05 12.02
C PHE A 139 -4.96 0.20 11.18
N MET A 140 -5.30 1.28 11.87
CA MET A 140 -5.76 2.52 11.27
C MET A 140 -4.56 3.33 10.77
N ASP A 141 -4.60 3.81 9.54
CA ASP A 141 -3.53 4.55 8.87
C ASP A 141 -3.98 5.97 8.53
N PRO A 142 -3.49 7.00 9.27
CA PRO A 142 -3.61 8.40 8.87
C PRO A 142 -2.71 8.66 7.65
N HIS A 143 -3.30 8.49 6.48
CA HIS A 143 -2.59 8.45 5.22
C HIS A 143 -2.37 9.84 4.62
N GLN A 144 -1.21 10.01 4.02
CA GLN A 144 -0.85 11.16 3.21
C GLN A 144 0.21 10.76 2.19
N ASP A 145 0.18 11.42 1.05
CA ASP A 145 1.30 11.50 0.12
C ASP A 145 1.56 12.97 -0.13
N VAL A 146 2.80 13.44 -0.06
CA VAL A 146 3.12 14.83 -0.46
C VAL A 146 2.14 15.87 0.13
N TRP A 147 1.80 15.70 1.40
CA TRP A 147 0.93 16.56 2.19
C TRP A 147 -0.56 16.55 1.81
N SER A 148 -0.97 16.89 0.59
CA SER A 148 -2.37 17.20 0.24
C SER A 148 -2.66 17.03 -1.25
N ARG A 149 -3.93 16.81 -1.61
CA ARG A 149 -4.37 16.83 -3.02
C ARG A 149 -4.12 18.15 -3.72
N PHE A 150 -4.11 19.23 -2.97
CA PHE A 150 -3.82 20.57 -3.49
C PHE A 150 -2.32 20.84 -3.62
N SER A 151 -1.46 19.92 -3.19
CA SER A 151 -0.01 19.92 -3.41
C SER A 151 0.44 18.73 -4.27
N GLY A 152 -0.48 18.10 -5.02
CA GLY A 152 -0.19 17.00 -5.94
C GLY A 152 -0.04 15.62 -5.30
N GLY A 153 -0.48 15.45 -4.04
CA GLY A 153 -0.52 14.16 -3.32
C GLY A 153 -1.85 13.96 -2.60
N SER A 154 -1.91 13.46 -1.37
CA SER A 154 -3.16 13.25 -0.62
C SER A 154 -2.92 13.49 0.87
N GLY A 155 -3.96 13.65 1.69
CA GLY A 155 -3.81 13.68 3.15
C GLY A 155 -4.46 14.88 3.83
N ALA A 156 -3.76 16.00 3.91
CA ALA A 156 -4.16 17.20 4.65
C ALA A 156 -5.22 18.04 3.91
N PRO A 157 -6.17 18.67 4.64
CA PRO A 157 -7.20 19.51 4.05
C PRO A 157 -6.67 20.84 3.49
N LEU A 158 -7.43 21.45 2.57
CA LEU A 158 -7.08 22.69 1.86
C LEU A 158 -6.65 23.83 2.78
N TRP A 159 -7.35 24.00 3.90
CA TRP A 159 -7.12 25.10 4.83
C TRP A 159 -5.70 25.08 5.42
N THR A 160 -5.03 23.93 5.46
CA THR A 160 -3.65 23.81 5.97
C THR A 160 -2.64 24.55 5.09
N LEU A 161 -2.87 24.60 3.78
CA LEU A 161 -2.04 25.38 2.85
C LEU A 161 -2.24 26.88 3.08
N TYR A 162 -3.49 27.31 3.21
CA TYR A 162 -3.81 28.69 3.58
C TYR A 162 -3.20 29.06 4.94
N ALA A 163 -3.26 28.19 5.95
CA ALA A 163 -2.62 28.41 7.25
C ALA A 163 -1.10 28.62 7.11
N CYS A 164 -0.44 27.85 6.25
CA CYS A 164 0.98 28.03 5.90
C CYS A 164 1.30 29.32 5.09
N GLY A 165 0.28 30.13 4.77
CA GLY A 165 0.44 31.36 3.97
C GLY A 165 0.55 31.10 2.47
N ILE A 166 0.29 29.87 2.02
CA ILE A 166 0.33 29.46 0.62
C ILE A 166 -1.03 29.77 -0.02
N ASP A 167 -1.00 30.32 -1.23
CA ASP A 167 -2.14 30.44 -2.14
C ASP A 167 -2.20 29.22 -3.07
N PRO A 168 -3.12 28.26 -2.83
CA PRO A 168 -3.17 27.02 -3.59
C PRO A 168 -3.41 27.24 -5.09
N ARG A 169 -4.14 28.31 -5.47
CA ARG A 169 -4.46 28.63 -6.87
C ARG A 169 -3.23 29.04 -7.69
N ASN A 170 -2.11 29.35 -7.05
CA ASN A 170 -0.86 29.73 -7.72
C ASN A 170 0.19 28.62 -7.72
N ILE A 171 -0.07 27.46 -7.12
CA ILE A 171 0.90 26.37 -6.96
C ILE A 171 1.48 25.91 -8.30
N THR A 172 0.62 25.59 -9.27
CA THR A 172 1.04 25.15 -10.60
C THR A 172 1.82 26.23 -11.35
N ALA A 173 1.36 27.49 -11.28
CA ALA A 173 2.02 28.62 -11.94
C ALA A 173 3.43 28.89 -11.39
N THR A 174 3.61 28.79 -10.07
CA THR A 174 4.92 28.97 -9.44
C THR A 174 5.76 27.69 -9.43
N TYR A 175 5.27 26.60 -10.03
CA TYR A 175 5.93 25.29 -10.00
C TYR A 175 6.21 24.79 -8.56
N GLY A 176 5.35 25.21 -7.63
CA GLY A 176 5.45 24.90 -6.21
C GLY A 176 5.10 23.45 -5.91
N ALA A 177 4.24 22.86 -6.74
CA ALA A 177 3.96 21.44 -6.87
C ALA A 177 3.39 21.17 -8.28
N LEU A 178 3.35 19.89 -8.67
CA LEU A 178 2.67 19.43 -9.87
C LEU A 178 1.35 18.75 -9.47
N LEU A 179 0.24 19.27 -9.99
CA LEU A 179 -1.10 18.70 -9.78
C LEU A 179 -1.51 17.93 -11.04
N HIS A 180 -2.06 16.73 -10.87
CA HIS A 180 -2.46 15.88 -11.99
C HIS A 180 -3.53 16.55 -12.86
N CYS A 181 -4.60 17.08 -12.26
CA CYS A 181 -5.69 17.78 -12.94
C CYS A 181 -5.29 19.08 -13.66
N GLU A 182 -4.17 19.70 -13.28
CA GLU A 182 -3.67 20.94 -13.89
C GLU A 182 -2.44 20.71 -14.78
N TYR A 183 -1.95 19.48 -14.94
CA TYR A 183 -0.75 19.22 -15.71
C TYR A 183 -1.03 19.26 -17.22
N PRO A 184 -0.12 19.80 -18.08
CA PRO A 184 1.16 20.43 -17.75
C PRO A 184 1.04 21.89 -17.29
N SER A 185 -0.12 22.51 -17.49
CA SER A 185 -0.43 23.88 -17.06
C SER A 185 -1.91 24.06 -16.77
N ALA A 186 -2.25 24.85 -15.76
CA ALA A 186 -3.64 25.11 -15.37
C ALA A 186 -4.49 25.75 -16.49
N GLU A 187 -3.87 26.49 -17.44
CA GLU A 187 -4.58 27.12 -18.55
C GLU A 187 -4.91 26.17 -19.72
N ASP A 188 -4.19 25.06 -19.88
CA ASP A 188 -4.39 24.04 -20.92
C ASP A 188 -4.10 22.63 -20.35
N PRO A 189 -4.94 22.13 -19.43
CA PRO A 189 -4.69 20.87 -18.73
C PRO A 189 -4.87 19.67 -19.67
N LYS A 190 -3.91 18.74 -19.60
CA LYS A 190 -3.83 17.46 -20.30
C LYS A 190 -3.38 16.37 -19.30
N PRO A 191 -4.24 15.98 -18.34
CA PRO A 191 -3.87 15.05 -17.27
C PRO A 191 -3.37 13.70 -17.77
N ASN A 192 -3.85 13.23 -18.93
CA ASN A 192 -3.37 12.00 -19.57
C ASN A 192 -1.87 12.03 -19.97
N THR A 193 -1.24 13.21 -19.99
CA THR A 193 0.19 13.38 -20.25
C THR A 193 1.03 13.43 -18.98
N PHE A 194 0.41 13.32 -17.79
CA PHE A 194 1.10 13.35 -16.51
C PHE A 194 2.12 12.21 -16.42
N PRO A 195 3.43 12.49 -16.34
CA PRO A 195 4.43 11.43 -16.39
C PRO A 195 4.36 10.52 -15.16
N GLY A 196 4.37 9.20 -15.35
CA GLY A 196 4.33 8.24 -14.24
C GLY A 196 5.44 8.49 -13.21
N MET A 197 5.12 8.35 -11.92
CA MET A 197 6.01 8.62 -10.77
C MET A 197 6.57 10.05 -10.67
N ILE A 198 6.16 11.02 -11.50
CA ILE A 198 6.66 12.40 -11.37
C ILE A 198 6.13 13.07 -10.10
N TRP A 199 4.95 12.67 -9.62
CA TRP A 199 4.31 13.22 -8.42
C TRP A 199 5.21 13.10 -7.20
N GLY A 200 6.00 12.02 -7.07
CA GLY A 200 6.94 11.84 -5.95
C GLY A 200 8.04 12.91 -5.90
N THR A 201 8.30 13.61 -7.02
CA THR A 201 9.23 14.76 -7.03
C THR A 201 8.67 15.99 -6.31
N ASN A 202 7.36 16.02 -6.02
CA ASN A 202 6.77 17.12 -5.26
C ASN A 202 7.33 17.21 -3.83
N TYR A 203 7.86 16.14 -3.23
CA TYR A 203 8.57 16.20 -1.93
C TYR A 203 9.74 17.19 -1.94
N THR A 204 10.35 17.45 -3.11
CA THR A 204 11.49 18.36 -3.26
C THR A 204 11.10 19.74 -3.77
N ARG A 205 9.80 20.04 -3.88
CA ARG A 205 9.31 21.34 -4.35
C ARG A 205 8.92 22.21 -3.16
N LEU A 206 8.88 23.52 -3.42
CA LEU A 206 8.77 24.53 -2.36
C LEU A 206 7.56 24.30 -1.44
N VAL A 207 6.41 23.85 -1.96
CA VAL A 207 5.22 23.62 -1.14
C VAL A 207 5.49 22.55 -0.09
N SER A 208 5.83 21.33 -0.51
CA SER A 208 6.10 20.20 0.40
C SER A 208 7.26 20.49 1.34
N GLN A 209 8.36 21.03 0.82
CA GLN A 209 9.51 21.45 1.61
C GLN A 209 9.12 22.42 2.73
N THR A 210 8.23 23.37 2.42
CA THR A 210 7.78 24.36 3.39
C THR A 210 6.82 23.75 4.41
N VAL A 211 5.75 23.09 3.97
CA VAL A 211 4.69 22.59 4.87
C VAL A 211 5.20 21.52 5.84
N PHE A 212 6.06 20.58 5.39
CA PHE A 212 6.64 19.59 6.28
C PHE A 212 7.60 20.22 7.30
N THR A 213 8.39 21.23 6.88
CA THR A 213 9.27 21.95 7.81
C THR A 213 8.44 22.71 8.85
N LEU A 214 7.34 23.35 8.46
CA LEU A 214 6.44 24.02 9.39
C LEU A 214 5.76 23.02 10.34
N PHE A 215 5.30 21.88 9.82
CA PHE A 215 4.62 20.86 10.60
C PHE A 215 5.51 20.18 11.63
N PHE A 216 6.76 19.85 11.30
CA PHE A 216 7.65 19.15 12.24
C PHE A 216 8.60 20.06 13.02
N ALA A 217 9.06 21.15 12.40
CA ALA A 217 10.17 21.97 12.92
C ALA A 217 9.87 23.48 12.88
N GLY A 218 8.60 23.89 12.79
CA GLY A 218 8.17 25.28 12.70
C GLY A 218 8.63 26.15 13.88
N LYS A 219 8.66 25.61 15.10
CA LYS A 219 9.17 26.36 16.28
C LYS A 219 10.65 26.68 16.16
N THR A 220 11.41 25.75 15.59
CA THR A 220 12.86 25.83 15.46
C THR A 220 13.24 26.77 14.33
N TYR A 221 12.66 26.58 13.14
CA TYR A 221 13.11 27.25 11.93
C TYR A 221 12.19 28.37 11.44
N ALA A 222 10.95 28.44 11.91
CA ALA A 222 9.97 29.45 11.55
C ALA A 222 9.27 30.10 12.77
N PRO A 223 10.02 30.62 13.76
CA PRO A 223 9.45 31.14 15.01
C PRO A 223 8.47 32.31 14.82
N LYS A 224 8.56 33.08 13.73
CA LYS A 224 7.64 34.19 13.42
C LYS A 224 6.27 33.72 12.92
N CYS A 225 6.17 32.45 12.51
CA CYS A 225 4.94 31.89 11.97
C CYS A 225 3.96 31.54 13.11
N ILE A 226 3.22 32.53 13.59
CA ILE A 226 2.24 32.42 14.67
C ILE A 226 0.81 32.50 14.13
N ILE A 227 -0.06 31.58 14.58
CA ILE A 227 -1.52 31.58 14.38
C ILE A 227 -2.20 31.47 15.74
N ASP A 228 -3.16 32.35 16.03
CA ASP A 228 -3.95 32.35 17.27
C ASP A 228 -3.10 32.29 18.54
N GLY A 229 -1.92 32.92 18.50
CA GLY A 229 -1.00 33.00 19.63
C GLY A 229 -0.10 31.77 19.82
N VAL A 230 -0.20 30.75 18.96
CA VAL A 230 0.68 29.56 18.97
C VAL A 230 1.50 29.47 17.68
N ASN A 231 2.64 28.78 17.73
CA ASN A 231 3.43 28.53 16.51
C ASN A 231 2.67 27.60 15.56
N ILE A 232 2.85 27.82 14.25
CA ILE A 232 2.23 27.01 13.18
C ILE A 232 2.46 25.49 13.35
N GLN A 233 3.60 25.09 13.92
CA GLN A 233 3.87 23.70 14.26
C GLN A 233 2.82 23.13 15.23
N ASP A 234 2.58 23.82 16.35
CA ASP A 234 1.59 23.40 17.34
C ASP A 234 0.17 23.46 16.78
N TYR A 235 -0.11 24.48 15.98
CA TYR A 235 -1.42 24.64 15.34
C TYR A 235 -1.74 23.43 14.45
N LEU A 236 -0.85 23.10 13.49
CA LEU A 236 -1.09 22.00 12.56
C LEU A 236 -1.03 20.63 13.25
N GLN A 237 -0.03 20.39 14.11
CA GLN A 237 0.06 19.12 14.84
C GLN A 237 -1.13 18.91 15.77
N GLY A 238 -1.55 19.96 16.48
CA GLY A 238 -2.72 19.92 17.36
C GLY A 238 -3.98 19.53 16.60
N HIS A 239 -4.29 20.23 15.50
CA HIS A 239 -5.47 19.92 14.69
C HIS A 239 -5.43 18.51 14.09
N PHE A 240 -4.29 18.07 13.54
CA PHE A 240 -4.14 16.71 13.02
C PHE A 240 -4.37 15.66 14.12
N ILE A 241 -3.71 15.80 15.28
CA ILE A 241 -3.82 14.86 16.40
C ILE A 241 -5.26 14.87 16.97
N ASP A 242 -5.89 16.03 17.07
CA ASP A 242 -7.26 16.16 17.57
C ASP A 242 -8.29 15.56 16.61
N ALA A 243 -8.10 15.70 15.29
CA ALA A 243 -8.95 15.06 14.29
C ALA A 243 -8.87 13.53 14.37
N VAL A 244 -7.66 12.97 14.46
CA VAL A 244 -7.48 11.52 14.68
C VAL A 244 -8.05 11.10 16.05
N GLY A 245 -7.86 11.93 17.08
CA GLY A 245 -8.43 11.75 18.41
C GLY A 245 -9.95 11.70 18.41
N ALA A 246 -10.62 12.54 17.60
CA ALA A 246 -12.06 12.55 17.44
C ALA A 246 -12.57 11.24 16.82
N LEU A 247 -11.90 10.73 15.78
CA LEU A 247 -12.18 9.42 15.21
C LEU A 247 -11.96 8.30 16.25
N ALA A 248 -10.81 8.29 16.93
CA ALA A 248 -10.49 7.29 17.95
C ALA A 248 -11.52 7.30 19.10
N LYS A 249 -11.96 8.49 19.54
CA LYS A 249 -13.01 8.64 20.54
C LYS A 249 -14.31 8.02 20.06
N ARG A 250 -14.75 8.35 18.84
CA ARG A 250 -16.02 7.83 18.32
C ARG A 250 -15.98 6.30 18.12
N LEU A 251 -14.84 5.76 17.71
CA LEU A 251 -14.62 4.31 17.64
C LEU A 251 -14.62 3.65 19.03
N SER A 252 -14.12 4.34 20.07
CA SER A 252 -14.18 3.84 21.46
C SER A 252 -15.61 3.69 21.99
N GLU A 253 -16.54 4.52 21.48
CA GLU A 253 -17.95 4.49 21.81
C GLU A 253 -18.72 3.41 21.02
N ALA A 254 -18.09 2.81 19.99
CA ALA A 254 -18.63 1.71 19.19
C ALA A 254 -18.20 0.34 19.78
N PRO A 255 -19.10 -0.39 20.48
CA PRO A 255 -18.72 -1.59 21.20
C PRO A 255 -18.21 -2.69 20.27
N GLY A 256 -17.12 -3.33 20.71
CA GLY A 256 -16.55 -4.51 20.05
C GLY A 256 -15.66 -4.22 18.83
N LEU A 257 -15.41 -2.96 18.45
CA LEU A 257 -14.47 -2.67 17.37
C LEU A 257 -13.01 -2.74 17.84
N PHE A 258 -12.67 -2.06 18.93
CA PHE A 258 -11.31 -2.08 19.49
C PHE A 258 -10.93 -3.46 20.03
N ASP A 259 -9.63 -3.75 19.94
CA ASP A 259 -8.93 -4.98 20.36
C ASP A 259 -9.31 -6.26 19.61
N GLU A 260 -10.52 -6.34 19.03
CA GLU A 260 -10.98 -7.48 18.24
C GLU A 260 -10.76 -7.24 16.74
N CYS A 261 -11.34 -6.15 16.21
CA CYS A 261 -11.16 -5.75 14.82
C CYS A 261 -9.98 -4.77 14.72
N ILE A 262 -10.05 -3.64 15.40
CA ILE A 262 -9.03 -2.59 15.35
C ILE A 262 -7.98 -2.89 16.42
N ILE A 263 -6.84 -3.44 15.99
CA ILE A 263 -5.74 -3.86 16.86
C ILE A 263 -4.75 -2.75 17.16
N GLY A 264 -4.78 -1.65 16.40
CA GLY A 264 -3.78 -0.59 16.55
C GLY A 264 -3.92 0.57 15.57
N TRP A 265 -2.92 1.44 15.61
CA TRP A 265 -2.85 2.67 14.84
C TRP A 265 -1.43 2.88 14.32
N ASP A 266 -1.30 3.18 13.04
CA ASP A 266 -0.10 3.76 12.46
C ASP A 266 0.03 5.23 12.87
N SER A 267 1.23 5.80 12.80
CA SER A 267 1.46 7.20 13.21
C SER A 267 1.03 8.22 12.17
N MET A 268 1.60 8.09 10.98
CA MET A 268 1.40 8.97 9.83
C MET A 268 2.13 8.30 8.67
N ASN A 269 1.47 8.20 7.52
CA ASN A 269 2.11 7.62 6.34
C ASN A 269 3.31 8.46 5.89
N GLU A 270 4.44 7.80 5.63
CA GLU A 270 5.67 8.29 4.98
C GLU A 270 6.03 9.74 5.34
N PRO A 271 6.34 10.05 6.61
CA PRO A 271 6.55 11.43 7.04
C PRO A 271 7.72 12.08 6.29
N GLY A 272 7.44 13.22 5.64
CA GLY A 272 8.42 14.00 4.90
C GLY A 272 9.26 14.91 5.81
N GLU A 273 10.56 14.99 5.55
CA GLU A 273 11.52 15.79 6.35
C GLU A 273 11.48 17.29 6.03
N GLY A 274 10.86 17.67 4.89
CA GLY A 274 10.86 19.04 4.41
C GLY A 274 12.27 19.53 4.06
N LEU A 275 12.72 20.58 4.73
CA LEU A 275 14.07 21.16 4.60
C LEU A 275 14.99 20.76 5.76
N VAL A 276 14.50 20.04 6.78
CA VAL A 276 15.30 19.66 7.95
C VAL A 276 16.49 18.82 7.50
N GLY A 277 17.69 19.17 7.96
CA GLY A 277 18.94 18.49 7.58
C GLY A 277 19.45 18.83 6.17
N HIS A 278 18.79 19.71 5.41
CA HIS A 278 19.23 20.04 4.05
C HIS A 278 20.54 20.86 4.05
N PRO A 279 21.64 20.35 3.46
CA PRO A 279 22.98 20.88 3.70
C PRO A 279 23.29 22.20 2.97
N ASP A 280 22.69 22.41 1.80
CA ASP A 280 22.95 23.59 0.96
C ASP A 280 21.73 23.90 0.09
N LEU A 281 21.02 24.97 0.42
CA LEU A 281 19.80 25.41 -0.27
C LEU A 281 20.02 25.83 -1.73
N ALA A 282 21.26 26.07 -2.17
CA ALA A 282 21.59 26.33 -3.57
C ALA A 282 21.74 25.04 -4.41
N LYS A 283 21.57 23.86 -3.80
CA LYS A 283 21.76 22.56 -4.46
C LYS A 283 20.61 21.62 -4.14
N LEU A 284 20.34 20.70 -5.07
CA LEU A 284 19.53 19.52 -4.79
C LEU A 284 20.30 18.62 -3.81
N ASN A 285 19.59 18.00 -2.86
CA ASN A 285 20.21 17.13 -1.87
C ASN A 285 20.93 15.95 -2.57
N PRO A 286 22.22 15.68 -2.26
CA PRO A 286 22.93 14.54 -2.83
C PRO A 286 22.32 13.18 -2.47
N SER A 287 21.59 13.05 -1.37
CA SER A 287 20.89 11.82 -0.96
C SER A 287 19.68 11.52 -1.84
N LEU A 288 19.10 12.53 -2.50
CA LEU A 288 17.91 12.39 -3.34
C LEU A 288 18.18 11.43 -4.51
N ARG A 289 17.48 10.29 -4.50
CA ARG A 289 17.55 9.28 -5.56
C ARG A 289 16.48 9.45 -6.63
N LEU A 290 15.31 9.95 -6.25
CA LEU A 290 14.21 10.24 -7.18
C LEU A 290 14.45 11.59 -7.87
N LYS A 291 14.83 11.57 -9.15
CA LYS A 291 14.94 12.78 -9.97
C LYS A 291 14.29 12.60 -11.33
N LYS A 292 13.27 13.40 -11.64
CA LYS A 292 12.50 13.33 -12.88
C LYS A 292 11.84 14.67 -13.20
N GLY A 293 11.88 15.06 -14.48
CA GLY A 293 11.37 16.35 -14.93
C GLY A 293 12.16 17.55 -14.38
N PRO A 294 11.65 18.77 -14.52
CA PRO A 294 12.27 19.97 -13.97
C PRO A 294 12.32 19.93 -12.43
N MET A 295 13.50 20.17 -11.86
CA MET A 295 13.74 20.09 -10.42
C MET A 295 14.48 21.33 -9.90
N PRO A 296 13.75 22.34 -9.40
CA PRO A 296 14.38 23.50 -8.80
C PRO A 296 15.09 23.10 -7.50
N THR A 297 16.25 23.71 -7.25
CA THR A 297 16.86 23.74 -5.92
C THR A 297 15.95 24.49 -4.93
N PRO A 298 16.12 24.33 -3.61
CA PRO A 298 15.32 25.07 -2.63
C PRO A 298 15.32 26.59 -2.87
N LEU A 299 16.48 27.19 -3.17
CA LEU A 299 16.58 28.62 -3.51
C LEU A 299 15.82 28.97 -4.80
N GLU A 300 15.96 28.17 -5.86
CA GLU A 300 15.22 28.39 -7.11
C GLU A 300 13.71 28.27 -6.88
N GLY A 301 13.28 27.31 -6.06
CA GLY A 301 11.89 27.17 -5.62
C GLY A 301 11.40 28.42 -4.90
N MET A 302 12.17 28.95 -3.95
CA MET A 302 11.85 30.20 -3.23
C MET A 302 11.70 31.41 -4.18
N ARG A 303 12.55 31.52 -5.19
CA ARG A 303 12.49 32.56 -6.23
C ARG A 303 11.25 32.42 -7.12
N LEU A 304 10.98 31.21 -7.60
CA LEU A 304 9.74 30.90 -8.33
C LEU A 304 8.49 31.22 -7.50
N GLY A 305 8.51 30.91 -6.20
CA GLY A 305 7.43 31.22 -5.27
C GLY A 305 7.21 32.73 -5.06
N MET A 306 8.20 33.57 -5.34
CA MET A 306 8.07 35.04 -5.36
C MET A 306 7.74 35.62 -6.74
N GLY A 307 7.49 34.76 -7.73
CA GLY A 307 7.04 35.14 -9.07
C GLY A 307 8.15 35.42 -10.07
N GLU A 308 9.39 35.06 -9.74
CA GLU A 308 10.54 35.26 -10.62
C GLU A 308 10.66 34.15 -11.67
N ALA A 309 11.06 34.49 -12.90
CA ALA A 309 11.41 33.50 -13.91
C ALA A 309 12.80 32.89 -13.63
N VAL A 310 12.87 31.56 -13.55
CA VAL A 310 14.09 30.85 -13.18
C VAL A 310 14.41 29.76 -14.19
N GLU A 311 15.70 29.65 -14.56
CA GLU A 311 16.21 28.55 -15.36
C GLU A 311 16.51 27.35 -14.46
N VAL A 312 15.79 26.25 -14.67
CA VAL A 312 15.81 25.04 -13.81
C VAL A 312 16.37 23.84 -14.57
N GLU A 313 17.17 23.02 -13.88
CA GLU A 313 17.70 21.77 -14.41
C GLU A 313 16.59 20.71 -14.55
N THR A 314 16.50 20.07 -15.71
CA THR A 314 15.61 18.92 -15.94
C THR A 314 16.35 17.61 -15.73
N TRP A 315 15.67 16.59 -15.23
CA TRP A 315 16.22 15.26 -15.02
C TRP A 315 15.42 14.19 -15.76
N ASN A 316 16.13 13.21 -16.33
CA ASN A 316 15.55 12.00 -16.89
C ASN A 316 15.85 10.83 -15.96
N PHE A 317 14.93 9.87 -15.87
CA PHE A 317 15.14 8.65 -15.09
C PHE A 317 15.10 7.44 -16.03
N GLY A 318 16.17 6.68 -16.09
CA GLY A 318 16.25 5.44 -16.87
C GLY A 318 16.79 4.28 -16.04
N ALA A 319 17.06 3.14 -16.68
CA ALA A 319 17.47 1.92 -15.99
C ALA A 319 18.83 2.03 -15.25
N MET A 320 19.66 3.01 -15.60
CA MET A 320 20.94 3.34 -14.91
C MET A 320 20.78 4.44 -13.85
N GLY A 321 19.54 4.84 -13.53
CA GLY A 321 19.23 5.91 -12.59
C GLY A 321 19.07 7.29 -13.24
N PRO A 322 19.13 8.37 -12.43
CA PRO A 322 18.85 9.72 -12.91
C PRO A 322 20.02 10.32 -13.72
N SER A 323 19.69 10.99 -14.83
CA SER A 323 20.64 11.73 -15.68
C SER A 323 20.17 13.16 -15.91
N LYS A 324 21.12 14.09 -16.10
CA LYS A 324 20.82 15.49 -16.38
C LYS A 324 20.29 15.66 -17.79
N GLY A 325 19.21 16.42 -17.92
CA GLY A 325 18.58 16.81 -19.17
C GLY A 325 18.95 18.23 -19.59
N GLN A 326 18.10 18.85 -20.40
CA GLN A 326 18.24 20.26 -20.75
C GLN A 326 17.64 21.15 -19.68
N LYS A 327 18.23 22.32 -19.47
CA LYS A 327 17.62 23.33 -18.62
C LYS A 327 16.38 23.93 -19.29
N VAL A 328 15.38 24.25 -18.49
CA VAL A 328 14.14 24.89 -18.93
C VAL A 328 13.88 26.15 -18.12
N VAL A 329 13.35 27.19 -18.76
CA VAL A 329 12.92 28.40 -18.06
C VAL A 329 11.49 28.21 -17.60
N ILE A 330 11.26 28.35 -16.30
CA ILE A 330 9.94 28.34 -15.68
C ILE A 330 9.62 29.78 -15.30
N ASP A 331 8.47 30.29 -15.78
CA ASP A 331 8.05 31.68 -15.58
C ASP A 331 6.66 31.74 -14.93
N PRO A 332 6.57 32.10 -13.64
CA PRO A 332 5.30 32.30 -12.95
C PRO A 332 4.52 33.53 -13.44
N LYS A 333 5.10 34.37 -14.31
CA LYS A 333 4.50 35.60 -14.84
C LYS A 333 4.07 36.57 -13.74
N GLY A 334 4.87 36.65 -12.68
CA GLY A 334 4.60 37.49 -11.51
C GLY A 334 3.56 36.94 -10.53
N LYS A 335 2.91 35.80 -10.79
CA LYS A 335 2.08 35.11 -9.79
C LYS A 335 2.98 34.65 -8.63
N ARG A 336 2.50 34.82 -7.40
CA ARG A 336 3.23 34.44 -6.18
C ARG A 336 2.57 33.26 -5.50
N LEU A 337 3.38 32.38 -4.92
CA LEU A 337 2.91 31.25 -4.14
C LEU A 337 2.24 31.72 -2.85
N TRP A 338 2.64 32.88 -2.35
CA TRP A 338 2.23 33.40 -1.05
C TRP A 338 0.93 34.19 -1.18
N LEU A 339 -0.05 33.88 -0.32
CA LEU A 339 -1.34 34.54 -0.27
C LEU A 339 -1.16 36.04 -0.03
N GLN A 340 -1.82 36.86 -0.83
CA GLN A 340 -1.70 38.32 -0.72
C GLN A 340 -2.51 38.86 0.48
N PRO A 341 -2.07 39.96 1.13
CA PRO A 341 -2.75 40.53 2.28
C PRO A 341 -4.25 40.82 2.05
N GLU A 342 -4.61 41.26 0.84
CA GLU A 342 -5.98 41.55 0.42
C GLU A 342 -6.91 40.31 0.41
N ASP A 343 -6.33 39.12 0.23
CA ASP A 343 -7.06 37.85 0.16
C ASP A 343 -7.15 37.11 1.50
N GLU A 344 -6.38 37.54 2.52
CA GLU A 344 -6.39 36.89 3.84
C GLU A 344 -7.79 36.94 4.49
N ALA A 345 -8.56 38.01 4.24
CA ALA A 345 -9.91 38.14 4.78
C ALA A 345 -10.95 37.25 4.09
N SER A 346 -10.80 36.97 2.79
CA SER A 346 -11.80 36.27 1.98
C SER A 346 -11.48 34.79 1.73
N ARG A 347 -10.19 34.43 1.66
CA ARG A 347 -9.69 33.08 1.36
C ARG A 347 -8.83 32.49 2.48
N GLY A 348 -8.12 33.34 3.22
CA GLY A 348 -7.25 32.95 4.34
C GLY A 348 -7.97 32.91 5.69
N GLY A 349 -7.35 33.45 6.75
CA GLY A 349 -7.84 33.40 8.12
C GLY A 349 -9.23 33.99 8.34
N GLY A 350 -9.67 34.97 7.54
CA GLY A 350 -11.04 35.49 7.64
C GLY A 350 -12.12 34.48 7.24
N LYS A 351 -11.80 33.56 6.31
CA LYS A 351 -12.68 32.46 5.90
C LYS A 351 -12.64 31.30 6.90
N TRP A 352 -11.44 30.92 7.32
CA TRP A 352 -11.23 29.70 8.09
C TRP A 352 -11.21 29.90 9.60
N GLY A 353 -11.19 31.15 10.07
CA GLY A 353 -11.46 31.51 11.47
C GLY A 353 -10.23 31.77 12.35
N TRP A 354 -9.04 31.95 11.79
CA TRP A 354 -7.80 32.19 12.54
C TRP A 354 -7.23 33.60 12.33
N LYS A 355 -6.30 33.99 13.19
CA LYS A 355 -5.54 35.25 13.08
C LYS A 355 -4.04 35.01 13.11
N ARG A 356 -3.31 35.68 12.22
CA ARG A 356 -1.84 35.65 12.19
C ARG A 356 -1.22 36.59 13.21
N GLY A 357 -0.04 36.22 13.70
CA GLY A 357 0.80 37.09 14.51
C GLY A 357 1.32 38.29 13.71
N GLU A 358 1.62 39.39 14.41
CA GLU A 358 2.05 40.66 13.80
C GLU A 358 3.37 40.56 13.02
N GLU A 359 4.24 39.60 13.38
CA GLU A 359 5.53 39.38 12.73
C GLU A 359 5.44 38.50 11.47
N TRP A 360 4.27 37.91 11.17
CA TRP A 360 4.07 37.11 9.97
C TRP A 360 3.51 37.99 8.84
N GLU A 361 4.40 38.45 7.96
CA GLU A 361 4.04 39.26 6.80
C GLU A 361 3.41 38.38 5.69
N MET A 362 2.29 38.84 5.12
CA MET A 362 1.61 38.17 4.01
C MET A 362 2.17 38.57 2.65
N GLY A 363 2.01 37.72 1.64
CA GLY A 363 2.47 37.98 0.26
C GLY A 363 3.98 37.82 0.03
N THR A 364 4.73 37.41 1.06
CA THR A 364 6.19 37.29 1.07
C THR A 364 6.62 35.92 1.58
N CYS A 365 7.70 35.36 1.01
CA CYS A 365 8.27 34.07 1.40
C CYS A 365 8.65 34.02 2.88
N ILE A 366 8.14 33.02 3.61
CA ILE A 366 8.42 32.88 5.05
C ILE A 366 9.92 32.69 5.33
N TRP A 367 10.67 32.03 4.44
CA TRP A 367 12.10 31.83 4.62
C TRP A 367 12.89 33.13 4.42
N ALA A 368 12.41 34.03 3.57
CA ALA A 368 12.97 35.38 3.46
C ALA A 368 12.75 36.18 4.75
N GLN A 369 11.56 36.08 5.36
CA GLN A 369 11.24 36.73 6.64
C GLN A 369 12.13 36.25 7.80
N HIS A 370 12.70 35.05 7.69
CA HIS A 370 13.67 34.48 8.65
C HIS A 370 15.14 34.71 8.25
N GLY A 371 15.39 35.51 7.21
CA GLY A 371 16.73 35.89 6.75
C GLY A 371 17.52 34.73 6.13
N VAL A 372 16.83 33.76 5.54
CA VAL A 372 17.46 32.65 4.80
C VAL A 372 17.98 33.13 3.44
N TRP A 373 17.23 34.02 2.78
CA TRP A 373 17.56 34.61 1.49
C TRP A 373 16.91 36.00 1.33
N GLU A 374 17.39 36.80 0.38
CA GLU A 374 16.92 38.16 0.10
C GLU A 374 16.17 38.22 -1.26
N PRO A 375 14.85 38.43 -1.29
CA PRO A 375 14.07 38.48 -2.52
C PRO A 375 14.50 39.55 -3.52
N THR A 376 14.96 40.71 -3.05
CA THR A 376 15.31 41.84 -3.94
C THR A 376 16.57 41.57 -4.76
N THR A 377 17.55 40.91 -4.14
CA THR A 377 18.86 40.62 -4.77
C THR A 377 18.97 39.17 -5.23
N SER A 378 17.98 38.33 -4.90
CA SER A 378 18.03 36.87 -5.08
C SER A 378 19.22 36.19 -4.39
N ALA A 379 19.80 36.84 -3.38
CA ALA A 379 20.99 36.33 -2.68
C ALA A 379 20.59 35.34 -1.58
N LEU A 380 21.22 34.17 -1.57
CA LEU A 380 21.13 33.20 -0.47
C LEU A 380 22.02 33.68 0.69
N LEU A 381 21.43 33.89 1.87
CA LEU A 381 22.11 34.45 3.04
C LEU A 381 22.60 33.36 4.00
N LYS A 382 21.82 32.28 4.16
CA LYS A 382 22.13 31.15 5.06
C LYS A 382 21.93 29.81 4.35
N PRO A 383 22.95 29.31 3.62
CA PRO A 383 22.82 28.09 2.82
C PRO A 383 22.49 26.83 3.61
N ASP A 384 22.91 26.77 4.88
CA ASP A 384 22.87 25.62 5.78
C ASP A 384 21.87 25.82 6.95
N TYR A 385 20.91 26.74 6.79
CA TYR A 385 19.99 27.18 7.85
C TYR A 385 19.26 26.04 8.61
N PHE A 386 19.03 24.91 7.94
CA PHE A 386 18.27 23.78 8.48
C PHE A 386 19.14 22.61 8.97
N THR A 387 20.47 22.79 9.03
CA THR A 387 21.41 21.70 9.38
C THR A 387 21.71 21.57 10.86
N THR A 388 21.53 22.65 11.62
CA THR A 388 21.85 22.72 13.04
C THR A 388 20.71 23.37 13.82
N LEU A 389 20.68 23.17 15.13
CA LEU A 389 19.73 23.85 16.00
C LEU A 389 20.14 25.32 16.18
N PRO A 390 19.24 26.30 16.00
CA PRO A 390 19.57 27.71 16.24
C PRO A 390 20.06 28.00 17.67
N SER A 391 19.62 27.20 18.65
CA SER A 391 20.06 27.29 20.04
C SER A 391 21.42 26.63 20.32
N ASP A 392 21.83 25.67 19.48
CA ASP A 392 23.09 24.94 19.59
C ASP A 392 23.65 24.63 18.18
N PRO A 393 24.49 25.53 17.63
CA PRO A 393 25.11 25.32 16.32
C PRO A 393 26.06 24.12 16.23
N SER A 394 26.40 23.47 17.35
CA SER A 394 27.24 22.27 17.35
C SER A 394 26.44 20.96 17.17
N HIS A 395 25.12 21.02 17.38
CA HIS A 395 24.22 19.89 17.18
C HIS A 395 23.75 19.84 15.73
N VAL A 396 24.21 18.83 14.99
CA VAL A 396 23.69 18.50 13.65
C VAL A 396 22.35 17.80 13.84
N VAL A 397 21.31 18.29 13.18
CA VAL A 397 19.96 17.77 13.38
C VAL A 397 19.75 16.43 12.69
N GLU A 398 19.02 15.54 13.36
CA GLU A 398 18.53 14.27 12.81
C GLU A 398 17.00 14.27 12.90
N PHE A 399 16.31 14.28 11.75
CA PHE A 399 14.87 14.49 11.67
C PHE A 399 14.06 13.53 12.57
N THR A 400 14.39 12.25 12.51
CA THR A 400 13.68 11.19 13.25
C THR A 400 13.76 11.40 14.77
N ASP A 401 14.96 11.72 15.28
CA ASP A 401 15.21 11.84 16.72
C ASP A 401 14.81 13.22 17.26
N ASP A 402 15.13 14.30 16.54
CA ASP A 402 14.94 15.67 17.02
C ASP A 402 13.52 16.21 16.82
N PHE A 403 12.74 15.66 15.87
CA PHE A 403 11.42 16.22 15.51
C PHE A 403 10.31 15.16 15.46
N PHE A 404 10.47 14.10 14.66
CA PHE A 404 9.43 13.09 14.49
C PHE A 404 9.06 12.39 15.82
N THR A 405 10.06 12.08 16.65
CA THR A 405 9.87 11.44 17.96
C THR A 405 8.85 12.19 18.84
N PHE A 406 8.94 13.51 18.92
CA PHE A 406 8.05 14.31 19.77
C PHE A 406 6.62 14.39 19.22
N HIS A 407 6.49 14.47 17.90
CA HIS A 407 5.20 14.37 17.23
C HIS A 407 4.54 13.01 17.53
N TRP A 408 5.29 11.92 17.33
CA TRP A 408 4.83 10.56 17.57
C TRP A 408 4.39 10.36 19.03
N MET A 409 5.16 10.86 20.01
CA MET A 409 4.82 10.75 21.42
C MET A 409 3.49 11.46 21.75
N SER A 410 3.25 12.62 21.15
CA SER A 410 2.01 13.38 21.33
C SER A 410 0.83 12.63 20.71
N TYR A 411 0.99 12.17 19.46
CA TYR A 411 0.01 11.35 18.76
C TYR A 411 -0.36 10.07 19.54
N ALA A 412 0.65 9.29 19.94
CA ALA A 412 0.45 8.03 20.65
C ALA A 412 -0.26 8.23 21.99
N SER A 413 0.02 9.33 22.69
CA SER A 413 -0.66 9.69 23.94
C SER A 413 -2.15 9.95 23.73
N THR A 414 -2.51 10.69 22.67
CA THR A 414 -3.92 10.99 22.34
C THR A 414 -4.67 9.73 21.92
N VAL A 415 -4.10 8.90 21.05
CA VAL A 415 -4.72 7.63 20.65
C VAL A 415 -5.00 6.75 21.88
N ARG A 416 -4.05 6.66 22.82
CA ARG A 416 -4.20 5.85 24.04
C ARG A 416 -5.23 6.37 25.04
N LEU A 417 -5.60 7.66 24.96
CA LEU A 417 -6.71 8.18 25.74
C LEU A 417 -8.02 7.45 25.40
N HIS A 418 -8.19 7.07 24.13
CA HIS A 418 -9.41 6.46 23.61
C HIS A 418 -9.27 4.96 23.33
N HIS A 419 -8.08 4.49 22.94
CA HIS A 419 -7.75 3.09 22.73
C HIS A 419 -6.54 2.69 23.60
N PRO A 420 -6.72 2.46 24.92
CA PRO A 420 -5.61 2.21 25.84
C PRO A 420 -4.74 1.00 25.50
N GLU A 421 -5.33 0.01 24.82
CA GLU A 421 -4.69 -1.23 24.39
C GLU A 421 -4.09 -1.13 22.98
N ALA A 422 -4.13 0.02 22.29
CA ALA A 422 -3.62 0.15 20.93
C ALA A 422 -2.17 -0.35 20.78
N ILE A 423 -1.92 -1.21 19.78
CA ILE A 423 -0.57 -1.41 19.25
C ILE A 423 -0.23 -0.20 18.37
N HIS A 424 0.84 0.52 18.70
CA HIS A 424 1.34 1.57 17.82
C HIS A 424 2.25 0.97 16.76
N PHE A 425 1.80 1.05 15.51
CA PHE A 425 2.62 0.80 14.34
C PHE A 425 3.43 2.07 14.09
N ILE A 426 4.76 1.95 14.15
CA ILE A 426 5.69 3.08 14.10
C ILE A 426 6.27 3.16 12.69
N GLN A 427 5.76 4.10 11.90
CA GLN A 427 6.26 4.38 10.57
C GLN A 427 7.18 5.60 10.60
N ALA A 428 8.48 5.35 10.65
CA ALA A 428 9.50 6.36 10.41
C ALA A 428 9.53 6.75 8.91
N PRO A 429 10.27 7.82 8.54
CA PRO A 429 10.51 8.12 7.13
C PRO A 429 11.00 6.89 6.35
N VAL A 430 10.63 6.82 5.07
CA VAL A 430 10.91 5.64 4.23
C VAL A 430 12.41 5.29 4.27
N PHE A 431 12.72 4.03 4.56
CA PHE A 431 14.08 3.49 4.73
C PHE A 431 14.89 3.98 5.94
N HIS A 432 14.34 4.85 6.78
CA HIS A 432 14.97 5.24 8.05
C HIS A 432 14.66 4.19 9.14
N PRO A 433 15.60 3.97 10.07
CA PRO A 433 15.29 3.19 11.27
C PRO A 433 14.21 3.90 12.11
N PRO A 434 13.44 3.17 12.93
CA PRO A 434 12.50 3.78 13.86
C PRO A 434 13.23 4.66 14.89
N PRO A 435 12.57 5.66 15.49
CA PRO A 435 13.16 6.45 16.57
C PRO A 435 13.41 5.62 17.82
N ARG A 436 14.36 6.06 18.65
CA ARG A 436 14.53 5.52 20.01
C ARG A 436 13.42 6.02 20.92
N LEU A 437 12.51 5.13 21.29
CA LEU A 437 11.33 5.47 22.09
C LEU A 437 11.43 4.90 23.51
N PRO A 438 10.98 5.65 24.54
CA PRO A 438 10.98 5.16 25.91
C PRO A 438 9.92 4.07 26.12
N GLU A 439 10.26 3.03 26.89
CA GLU A 439 9.33 1.92 27.19
C GLU A 439 8.04 2.38 27.91
N SER A 440 8.07 3.51 28.62
CA SER A 440 6.85 4.10 29.20
C SER A 440 5.81 4.50 28.14
N PHE A 441 6.26 4.78 26.91
CA PHE A 441 5.41 5.04 25.76
C PHE A 441 5.20 3.81 24.90
N LEU A 442 6.11 2.83 24.85
CA LEU A 442 5.83 1.61 24.09
C LEU A 442 4.87 0.68 24.84
N LYS A 443 5.02 0.54 26.17
CA LYS A 443 4.20 -0.30 27.05
C LYS A 443 4.03 -1.74 26.54
N ASN A 444 5.04 -2.31 25.88
CA ASN A 444 4.94 -3.59 25.18
C ASN A 444 3.76 -3.69 24.17
N ARG A 445 3.33 -2.54 23.62
CA ARG A 445 2.23 -2.35 22.66
C ARG A 445 2.71 -1.53 21.45
N ALA A 446 3.70 -2.04 20.75
CA ALA A 446 4.24 -1.41 19.55
C ALA A 446 4.62 -2.44 18.49
N ALA A 447 4.77 -1.98 17.26
CA ALA A 447 5.36 -2.71 16.14
C ALA A 447 6.02 -1.70 15.20
N SER A 448 7.09 -2.10 14.52
CA SER A 448 7.68 -1.27 13.46
C SER A 448 6.88 -1.48 12.16
N SER A 449 6.54 -0.40 11.45
CA SER A 449 5.81 -0.41 10.17
C SER A 449 6.59 0.20 9.00
N PRO A 450 7.84 -0.23 8.70
CA PRO A 450 8.61 0.35 7.61
C PRO A 450 8.02 -0.04 6.25
N HIS A 451 8.28 0.78 5.24
CA HIS A 451 7.88 0.53 3.86
C HIS A 451 9.03 0.00 3.02
N TYR A 452 8.68 -0.75 1.97
CA TYR A 452 9.64 -1.24 1.00
C TYR A 452 9.05 -1.27 -0.41
N TYR A 453 9.71 -0.56 -1.33
CA TYR A 453 9.43 -0.65 -2.75
C TYR A 453 10.71 -1.01 -3.51
N ASP A 454 10.57 -1.88 -4.52
CA ASP A 454 11.62 -2.08 -5.51
C ASP A 454 11.74 -0.81 -6.37
N GLY A 455 12.68 0.06 -6.00
CA GLY A 455 12.84 1.37 -6.60
C GLY A 455 13.14 1.32 -8.10
N LEU A 456 13.80 0.28 -8.63
CA LEU A 456 14.05 0.19 -10.08
C LEU A 456 12.76 -0.15 -10.82
N THR A 457 12.04 -1.17 -10.37
CA THR A 457 10.79 -1.62 -10.99
C THR A 457 9.71 -0.56 -10.90
N LEU A 458 9.54 0.07 -9.73
CA LEU A 458 8.54 1.14 -9.52
C LEU A 458 8.81 2.35 -10.43
N MET A 459 10.06 2.79 -10.53
CA MET A 459 10.42 3.99 -11.29
C MET A 459 10.41 3.80 -12.80
N THR A 460 10.80 2.61 -13.27
CA THR A 460 10.83 2.29 -14.71
C THR A 460 9.53 1.69 -15.21
N LYS A 461 8.64 1.25 -14.31
CA LYS A 461 7.45 0.44 -14.64
C LYS A 461 7.83 -0.75 -15.53
N HIS A 462 8.94 -1.40 -15.20
CA HIS A 462 9.50 -2.52 -15.96
C HIS A 462 10.23 -3.50 -15.03
N TRP A 463 9.95 -4.79 -15.19
CA TRP A 463 10.68 -5.84 -14.48
C TRP A 463 11.98 -6.21 -15.21
N ASN A 464 13.12 -5.86 -14.59
CA ASN A 464 14.44 -6.02 -15.20
C ASN A 464 15.11 -7.35 -14.81
N TRP A 465 16.00 -7.87 -15.68
CA TRP A 465 16.85 -9.04 -15.38
C TRP A 465 18.04 -8.71 -14.46
N PHE A 466 18.16 -7.45 -14.06
CA PHE A 466 19.07 -6.93 -13.03
C PHE A 466 18.31 -6.00 -12.08
N ASN A 467 18.85 -5.76 -10.89
CA ASN A 467 18.30 -4.82 -9.91
C ASN A 467 19.43 -4.12 -9.13
N ALA A 468 19.13 -3.28 -8.16
CA ALA A 468 20.09 -2.61 -7.27
C ALA A 468 19.67 -2.74 -5.79
N ASP A 469 20.66 -2.88 -4.91
CA ASP A 469 20.46 -2.75 -3.46
C ASP A 469 20.17 -1.27 -3.11
N ALA A 470 18.91 -0.87 -3.26
CA ALA A 470 18.43 0.49 -3.07
C ALA A 470 18.64 0.96 -1.63
N LEU A 471 18.32 0.13 -0.64
CA LEU A 471 18.54 0.43 0.77
C LEU A 471 20.03 0.63 1.07
N GLY A 472 20.89 -0.27 0.58
CA GLY A 472 22.34 -0.14 0.71
C GLY A 472 22.90 1.12 0.05
N LEU A 473 22.37 1.51 -1.11
CA LEU A 473 22.74 2.76 -1.79
C LEU A 473 22.30 4.02 -1.04
N ILE A 474 21.12 3.97 -0.40
CA ILE A 474 20.59 5.07 0.41
C ILE A 474 21.41 5.19 1.71
N ARG A 475 21.73 4.06 2.35
CA ARG A 475 22.53 3.99 3.59
C ARG A 475 24.05 4.05 3.38
N GLY A 476 24.52 4.41 2.18
CA GLY A 476 25.95 4.61 1.91
C GLY A 476 26.82 3.36 2.02
N LYS A 477 26.24 2.16 1.92
CA LYS A 477 26.95 0.86 1.98
C LYS A 477 27.97 0.69 0.84
N TYR A 478 27.77 1.37 -0.28
CA TYR A 478 28.57 1.24 -1.49
C TYR A 478 29.29 2.54 -1.84
N TRP A 479 30.53 2.43 -2.30
CA TRP A 479 31.31 3.58 -2.81
C TRP A 479 31.03 3.89 -4.29
N SER A 480 30.32 3.01 -5.01
CA SER A 480 29.84 3.25 -6.37
C SER A 480 28.54 2.49 -6.69
N LEU A 481 27.74 3.02 -7.62
CA LEU A 481 26.49 2.41 -8.08
C LEU A 481 26.68 1.00 -8.64
N MET A 482 27.82 0.73 -9.30
CA MET A 482 28.12 -0.58 -9.89
C MET A 482 28.17 -1.73 -8.87
N GLN A 483 28.53 -1.45 -7.61
CA GLN A 483 28.58 -2.49 -6.58
C GLN A 483 27.21 -2.86 -6.02
N ALA A 484 26.23 -1.97 -6.18
CA ALA A 484 24.87 -2.23 -5.77
C ALA A 484 24.10 -3.08 -6.80
N ILE A 485 24.56 -3.14 -8.06
CA ILE A 485 23.92 -3.90 -9.14
C ILE A 485 23.94 -5.39 -8.83
N LYS A 486 22.79 -6.04 -8.98
CA LYS A 486 22.56 -7.47 -8.85
C LYS A 486 22.07 -8.01 -10.17
N ILE A 487 22.73 -9.04 -10.70
CA ILE A 487 22.43 -9.62 -12.01
C ILE A 487 21.85 -11.02 -11.83
N GLY A 488 20.71 -11.26 -12.47
CA GLY A 488 20.03 -12.56 -12.47
C GLY A 488 19.11 -12.75 -11.27
N ASP A 489 18.03 -13.51 -11.51
CA ASP A 489 16.91 -13.74 -10.58
C ASP A 489 17.36 -14.13 -9.16
N LYS A 490 18.30 -15.08 -9.03
CA LYS A 490 18.80 -15.51 -7.72
C LYS A 490 19.45 -14.37 -6.92
N ALA A 491 20.25 -13.52 -7.57
CA ALA A 491 20.94 -12.43 -6.91
C ALA A 491 19.98 -11.29 -6.53
N ILE A 492 18.97 -11.04 -7.37
CA ILE A 492 17.92 -10.06 -7.11
C ILE A 492 17.09 -10.52 -5.90
N ARG A 493 16.58 -11.75 -5.91
CA ARG A 493 15.81 -12.34 -4.80
C ARG A 493 16.56 -12.27 -3.47
N GLN A 494 17.83 -12.68 -3.47
CA GLN A 494 18.65 -12.60 -2.25
C GLN A 494 18.81 -11.15 -1.79
N SER A 495 19.06 -10.21 -2.71
CA SER A 495 19.26 -8.81 -2.34
C SER A 495 18.00 -8.16 -1.77
N ILE A 496 16.81 -8.49 -2.28
CA ILE A 496 15.55 -7.96 -1.73
C ILE A 496 15.28 -8.60 -0.35
N GLN A 497 15.53 -9.91 -0.21
CA GLN A 497 15.43 -10.61 1.08
C GLN A 497 16.38 -10.03 2.14
N ASP A 498 17.61 -9.72 1.78
CA ASP A 498 18.59 -9.09 2.67
C ASP A 498 18.13 -7.69 3.09
N GLN A 499 17.59 -6.89 2.15
CA GLN A 499 17.08 -5.54 2.46
C GLN A 499 15.91 -5.57 3.44
N LEU A 500 14.95 -6.47 3.25
CA LEU A 500 13.85 -6.66 4.20
C LEU A 500 14.33 -7.20 5.55
N GLY A 501 15.37 -8.05 5.55
CA GLY A 501 16.05 -8.50 6.76
C GLY A 501 16.65 -7.35 7.54
N ILE A 502 17.29 -6.38 6.86
CA ILE A 502 17.84 -5.17 7.50
C ILE A 502 16.73 -4.35 8.19
N LEU A 503 15.57 -4.16 7.55
CA LEU A 503 14.45 -3.43 8.17
C LEU A 503 13.91 -4.13 9.44
N LYS A 504 13.93 -5.47 9.44
CA LYS A 504 13.62 -6.28 10.62
C LYS A 504 14.67 -6.10 11.71
N ASP A 505 15.95 -6.13 11.34
CA ASP A 505 17.07 -5.98 12.28
C ASP A 505 17.08 -4.58 12.90
N ASP A 506 16.78 -3.52 12.15
CA ASP A 506 16.63 -2.15 12.67
C ASP A 506 15.61 -2.10 13.83
N THR A 507 14.51 -2.86 13.71
CA THR A 507 13.49 -2.96 14.77
C THR A 507 14.10 -3.59 16.03
N ALA A 508 14.82 -4.70 15.86
CA ALA A 508 15.44 -5.43 16.97
C ALA A 508 16.54 -4.61 17.66
N GLU A 509 17.33 -3.85 16.90
CA GLU A 509 18.42 -3.03 17.40
C GLU A 509 17.94 -1.77 18.11
N VAL A 510 16.86 -1.13 17.61
CA VAL A 510 16.40 0.17 18.11
C VAL A 510 15.26 0.07 19.10
N LEU A 511 14.22 -0.72 18.80
CA LEU A 511 13.03 -0.87 19.65
C LEU A 511 13.14 -2.09 20.59
N GLY A 512 13.92 -3.11 20.22
CA GLY A 512 14.06 -4.34 21.00
C GLY A 512 13.13 -5.46 20.52
N GLN A 513 12.54 -6.21 21.45
CA GLN A 513 11.72 -7.40 21.12
C GLN A 513 10.30 -7.02 20.69
N TYR A 514 10.17 -6.29 19.58
CA TYR A 514 8.90 -5.90 18.97
C TYR A 514 8.73 -6.51 17.56
N PRO A 515 7.50 -6.74 17.09
CA PRO A 515 7.25 -7.22 15.74
C PRO A 515 7.61 -6.19 14.68
N THR A 516 8.01 -6.69 13.51
CA THR A 516 8.12 -5.89 12.28
C THR A 516 7.01 -6.32 11.32
N LEU A 517 6.26 -5.35 10.80
CA LEU A 517 5.29 -5.51 9.73
C LEU A 517 5.68 -4.55 8.59
N ILE A 518 5.89 -5.06 7.39
CA ILE A 518 6.15 -4.19 6.24
C ILE A 518 4.82 -3.50 5.88
N GLY A 519 4.68 -2.21 6.22
CA GLY A 519 3.43 -1.45 6.13
C GLY A 519 2.96 -1.30 4.69
N GLU A 520 3.91 -1.18 3.77
CA GLU A 520 3.64 -1.19 2.33
C GLU A 520 4.76 -1.89 1.58
N LEU A 521 4.33 -2.72 0.63
CA LEU A 521 5.13 -3.11 -0.52
C LEU A 521 4.23 -3.20 -1.74
N GLY A 522 4.74 -2.80 -2.90
CA GLY A 522 3.91 -2.66 -4.09
C GLY A 522 4.64 -2.97 -5.39
N CYS A 523 3.85 -3.25 -6.42
CA CYS A 523 4.31 -3.56 -7.77
C CYS A 523 3.36 -2.85 -8.76
N PRO A 524 3.88 -2.08 -9.73
CA PRO A 524 3.03 -1.43 -10.72
C PRO A 524 2.44 -2.47 -11.66
N TYR A 525 1.13 -2.42 -11.90
CA TYR A 525 0.45 -3.26 -12.88
C TYR A 525 0.51 -2.69 -14.30
N ASP A 526 0.70 -1.38 -14.43
CA ASP A 526 0.79 -0.68 -15.71
C ASP A 526 2.20 -0.73 -16.34
N MET A 527 2.89 -1.87 -16.20
CA MET A 527 4.22 -2.08 -16.77
C MET A 527 4.22 -2.06 -18.30
N ASP A 528 5.37 -1.72 -18.88
CA ASP A 528 5.62 -1.83 -20.32
C ASP A 528 4.57 -1.14 -21.17
N GLU A 529 4.26 0.12 -20.81
CA GLU A 529 3.23 0.92 -21.48
C GLU A 529 1.84 0.26 -21.47
N LYS A 530 1.48 -0.38 -20.34
CA LYS A 530 0.19 -1.07 -20.16
C LYS A 530 0.02 -2.26 -21.10
N ARG A 531 1.11 -3.01 -21.34
CA ARG A 531 1.12 -4.24 -22.15
C ARG A 531 0.05 -5.24 -21.72
N ALA A 532 -0.09 -5.46 -20.41
CA ALA A 532 -1.06 -6.39 -19.83
C ALA A 532 -2.53 -5.99 -20.15
N TYR A 533 -2.78 -4.73 -20.51
CA TYR A 533 -4.12 -4.21 -20.83
C TYR A 533 -4.39 -4.22 -22.34
N GLY A 534 -3.46 -4.77 -23.13
CA GLY A 534 -3.59 -4.82 -24.59
C GLY A 534 -3.35 -3.48 -25.32
N TYR A 535 -2.90 -2.43 -24.61
CA TYR A 535 -2.76 -1.08 -25.18
C TYR A 535 -1.59 -0.96 -26.18
N VAL A 536 -0.66 -1.91 -26.16
CA VAL A 536 0.50 -1.98 -27.05
C VAL A 536 0.58 -3.35 -27.74
N ASP A 537 1.49 -3.48 -28.71
CA ASP A 537 1.75 -4.71 -29.47
C ASP A 537 0.52 -5.33 -30.18
N GLY A 538 -0.52 -4.51 -30.42
CA GLY A 538 -1.76 -4.93 -31.05
C GLY A 538 -2.58 -5.91 -30.21
N GLY A 539 -2.56 -5.78 -28.88
CA GLY A 539 -3.36 -6.60 -27.96
C GLY A 539 -2.72 -7.95 -27.58
N LYS A 540 -1.55 -8.29 -28.10
CA LYS A 540 -0.92 -9.62 -27.87
C LYS A 540 -0.57 -9.93 -26.41
N GLY A 541 -0.49 -8.91 -25.56
CA GLY A 541 -0.20 -9.06 -24.13
C GLY A 541 -1.41 -8.88 -23.23
N GLU A 542 -2.61 -8.73 -23.78
CA GLU A 542 -3.83 -8.57 -22.99
C GLU A 542 -4.02 -9.76 -22.03
N GLY A 543 -4.17 -9.47 -20.74
CA GLY A 543 -4.28 -10.46 -19.66
C GLY A 543 -2.96 -11.09 -19.21
N ASP A 544 -1.82 -10.82 -19.87
CA ASP A 544 -0.51 -11.37 -19.48
C ASP A 544 0.13 -10.54 -18.35
N TYR A 545 -0.04 -11.01 -17.11
CA TYR A 545 0.55 -10.40 -15.91
C TYR A 545 1.88 -11.07 -15.50
N SER A 546 2.56 -11.79 -16.39
CA SER A 546 3.74 -12.60 -16.03
C SER A 546 4.91 -11.78 -15.46
N SER A 547 5.12 -10.54 -15.91
CA SER A 547 6.14 -9.63 -15.38
C SER A 547 5.79 -9.16 -13.96
N GLN A 548 4.54 -8.75 -13.75
CA GLN A 548 3.99 -8.31 -12.48
C GLN A 548 4.03 -9.46 -11.47
N GLN A 549 3.68 -10.68 -11.90
CA GLN A 549 3.78 -11.90 -11.10
C GLN A 549 5.22 -12.17 -10.64
N LYS A 550 6.21 -12.04 -11.53
CA LYS A 550 7.63 -12.22 -11.16
C LYS A 550 8.09 -11.19 -10.14
N ALA A 551 7.71 -9.93 -10.32
CA ALA A 551 8.04 -8.84 -9.40
C ALA A 551 7.39 -9.03 -8.02
N TRP A 552 6.10 -9.38 -7.97
CA TRP A 552 5.40 -9.71 -6.73
C TRP A 552 6.00 -10.95 -6.05
N ASP A 553 6.24 -12.03 -6.80
CA ASP A 553 6.81 -13.26 -6.24
C ASP A 553 8.19 -13.01 -5.66
N CYS A 554 9.01 -12.16 -6.28
CA CYS A 554 10.31 -11.76 -5.74
C CYS A 554 10.16 -11.02 -4.40
N SER A 555 9.29 -10.01 -4.35
CA SER A 555 9.09 -9.16 -3.16
C SER A 555 8.44 -9.92 -2.01
N LEU A 556 7.44 -10.76 -2.29
CA LEU A 556 6.73 -11.52 -1.26
C LEU A 556 7.57 -12.69 -0.73
N ASN A 557 8.34 -13.39 -1.57
CA ASN A 557 9.32 -14.38 -1.07
C ASN A 557 10.40 -13.75 -0.19
N ALA A 558 10.75 -12.49 -0.43
CA ALA A 558 11.71 -11.78 0.40
C ALA A 558 11.14 -11.49 1.81
N THR A 559 9.82 -11.40 1.97
CA THR A 559 9.17 -11.36 3.30
C THR A 559 9.13 -12.74 3.97
N ASP A 560 9.15 -13.81 3.17
CA ASP A 560 9.26 -15.20 3.61
C ASP A 560 10.74 -15.56 3.92
N GLY A 561 11.16 -16.77 3.60
CA GLY A 561 12.47 -17.30 3.94
C GLY A 561 12.76 -17.21 5.44
N PRO A 562 13.98 -16.85 5.85
CA PRO A 562 14.33 -16.66 7.26
C PRO A 562 13.73 -15.39 7.86
N ASN A 563 13.18 -14.48 7.04
CA ASN A 563 12.62 -13.22 7.53
C ASN A 563 11.29 -13.45 8.24
N CYS A 564 10.41 -14.31 7.71
CA CYS A 564 9.10 -14.63 8.30
C CYS A 564 8.33 -13.36 8.72
N LEU A 565 8.30 -12.35 7.84
CA LEU A 565 7.76 -11.02 8.11
C LEU A 565 6.24 -10.97 7.97
N ASN A 566 5.64 -10.03 8.70
CA ASN A 566 4.27 -9.59 8.44
C ASN A 566 4.29 -8.56 7.30
N TYR A 567 3.19 -8.41 6.56
CA TYR A 567 3.10 -7.36 5.55
C TYR A 567 1.67 -6.95 5.21
N THR A 568 1.55 -5.77 4.62
CA THR A 568 0.39 -5.32 3.84
C THR A 568 0.80 -4.90 2.44
N SER A 569 0.25 -5.55 1.42
CA SER A 569 0.49 -5.22 0.02
C SER A 569 -0.23 -3.93 -0.37
N TRP A 570 0.47 -3.00 -1.01
CA TRP A 570 -0.13 -1.82 -1.65
C TRP A 570 -0.52 -2.23 -3.09
N THR A 571 -1.81 -2.33 -3.42
CA THR A 571 -3.01 -2.01 -2.61
C THR A 571 -4.26 -2.80 -3.05
N TYR A 572 -5.44 -2.62 -2.43
CA TYR A 572 -6.72 -3.10 -2.95
C TYR A 572 -7.69 -1.95 -3.14
N VAL A 573 -8.06 -1.65 -4.38
CA VAL A 573 -8.88 -0.49 -4.77
C VAL A 573 -10.11 -0.97 -5.55
N PRO A 574 -11.31 -0.91 -4.93
CA PRO A 574 -12.56 -1.39 -5.54
C PRO A 574 -12.97 -0.66 -6.83
N ASP A 575 -12.52 0.58 -7.03
CA ASP A 575 -12.83 1.41 -8.19
C ASP A 575 -11.64 1.62 -9.14
N ASN A 576 -10.66 0.71 -9.09
CA ASN A 576 -9.50 0.76 -9.98
C ASN A 576 -9.93 0.58 -11.45
N SER A 577 -9.20 1.23 -12.37
CA SER A 577 -9.34 1.06 -13.81
C SER A 577 -7.99 0.91 -14.53
N HIS A 578 -7.95 0.28 -15.70
CA HIS A 578 -6.76 0.21 -16.56
C HIS A 578 -6.33 1.60 -17.07
N GLN A 579 -7.30 2.49 -17.28
CA GLN A 579 -7.03 3.83 -17.79
C GLN A 579 -6.32 4.70 -16.76
N TRP A 580 -6.87 4.78 -15.54
CA TRP A 580 -6.44 5.74 -14.52
C TRP A 580 -5.83 5.10 -13.27
N GLY A 581 -5.73 3.77 -13.23
CA GLY A 581 -5.22 3.02 -12.08
C GLY A 581 -6.15 3.16 -10.89
N ASP A 582 -5.60 3.51 -9.73
CA ASP A 582 -6.33 3.76 -8.48
C ASP A 582 -7.05 5.12 -8.45
N LEU A 583 -7.15 5.79 -9.62
CA LEU A 583 -7.69 7.13 -9.82
C LEU A 583 -6.85 8.26 -9.19
N TRP A 584 -5.68 7.93 -8.63
CA TRP A 584 -4.77 8.86 -7.99
C TRP A 584 -3.41 8.91 -8.70
N ASN A 585 -3.04 10.08 -9.22
CA ASN A 585 -1.75 10.34 -9.88
C ASN A 585 -1.32 9.35 -10.99
N GLY A 586 -2.27 8.60 -11.56
CA GLY A 586 -2.02 7.59 -12.60
C GLY A 586 -1.25 6.36 -12.07
N GLU A 587 -1.31 6.10 -10.77
CA GLU A 587 -0.72 4.91 -10.16
C GLU A 587 -1.65 3.71 -10.31
N ASP A 588 -1.10 2.55 -10.68
CA ASP A 588 -1.87 1.32 -10.72
C ASP A 588 -1.10 0.22 -10.00
N LEU A 589 -1.40 0.04 -8.71
CA LEU A 589 -0.80 -0.98 -7.85
C LEU A 589 -1.86 -1.91 -7.25
N SER A 590 -3.13 -1.78 -7.64
CA SER A 590 -4.20 -2.53 -7.01
C SER A 590 -4.15 -4.02 -7.38
N LEU A 591 -4.45 -4.91 -6.43
CA LEU A 591 -4.51 -6.35 -6.69
C LEU A 591 -5.74 -6.77 -7.51
N TRP A 592 -6.70 -5.84 -7.68
CA TRP A 592 -7.98 -6.09 -8.33
C TRP A 592 -8.37 -4.93 -9.26
N SER A 593 -9.05 -5.23 -10.36
CA SER A 593 -9.64 -4.25 -11.27
C SER A 593 -10.96 -4.77 -11.84
N ALA A 594 -11.94 -3.89 -12.02
CA ALA A 594 -13.21 -4.25 -12.66
C ALA A 594 -13.03 -4.52 -14.16
N ASP A 595 -12.02 -3.92 -14.79
CA ASP A 595 -11.71 -4.10 -16.21
C ASP A 595 -11.18 -5.52 -16.53
N ASP A 596 -10.80 -6.29 -15.52
CA ASP A 596 -10.31 -7.68 -15.64
C ASP A 596 -11.38 -8.72 -15.28
N LEU A 597 -12.66 -8.32 -15.23
CA LEU A 597 -13.78 -9.24 -15.12
C LEU A 597 -13.99 -9.97 -16.45
N ALA A 598 -14.30 -11.27 -16.41
CA ALA A 598 -14.59 -12.03 -17.61
C ALA A 598 -15.81 -11.44 -18.34
N THR A 599 -15.61 -10.90 -19.54
CA THR A 599 -16.70 -10.41 -20.38
C THR A 599 -17.59 -11.59 -20.79
N GLU A 600 -18.86 -11.62 -20.39
CA GLU A 600 -19.84 -12.53 -21.00
C GLU A 600 -19.94 -12.17 -22.49
N VAL A 601 -19.29 -12.95 -23.35
CA VAL A 601 -19.43 -12.83 -24.79
C VAL A 601 -20.85 -13.26 -25.13
N TYR A 602 -21.77 -12.30 -25.18
CA TYR A 602 -23.05 -12.48 -25.85
C TYR A 602 -22.76 -12.71 -27.34
N HIS A 603 -22.72 -13.98 -27.75
CA HIS A 603 -22.89 -14.34 -29.15
C HIS A 603 -24.31 -13.94 -29.56
N ASP A 604 -24.45 -12.77 -30.19
CA ASP A 604 -25.64 -12.45 -30.98
C ASP A 604 -25.68 -13.41 -32.18
N GLU A 605 -26.34 -14.55 -32.00
CA GLU A 605 -26.73 -15.44 -33.08
C GLU A 605 -27.81 -14.78 -33.96
N SER A 606 -27.48 -13.68 -34.66
CA SER A 606 -28.29 -13.20 -35.78
C SER A 606 -27.60 -12.15 -36.67
N ARG A 607 -26.49 -12.50 -37.35
CA ARG A 607 -26.09 -11.78 -38.56
C ARG A 607 -25.81 -12.73 -39.71
N ASP A 608 -26.87 -12.92 -40.50
CA ASP A 608 -26.85 -13.48 -41.84
C ASP A 608 -26.08 -12.52 -42.76
N ASP A 609 -25.03 -13.02 -43.40
CA ASP A 609 -24.23 -12.33 -44.39
C ASP A 609 -25.01 -12.19 -45.70
N SER A 610 -25.51 -10.98 -46.01
CA SER A 610 -25.51 -10.51 -47.42
C SER A 610 -25.90 -9.04 -47.58
N VAL A 611 -25.16 -8.39 -48.49
CA VAL A 611 -25.41 -7.10 -49.17
C VAL A 611 -24.73 -5.84 -48.56
N PRO A 612 -23.79 -5.19 -49.28
CA PRO A 612 -23.27 -3.87 -48.95
C PRO A 612 -24.01 -2.75 -49.72
N PRO A 613 -24.23 -1.58 -49.11
CA PRO A 613 -24.15 -0.32 -49.87
C PRO A 613 -23.48 0.79 -49.04
N SER A 614 -22.37 1.37 -49.52
CA SER A 614 -22.30 2.55 -50.39
C SER A 614 -22.64 3.90 -49.72
N VAL A 615 -21.64 4.78 -49.77
CA VAL A 615 -21.58 6.21 -49.49
C VAL A 615 -22.81 7.00 -49.95
N VAL A 616 -23.40 7.80 -49.05
CA VAL A 616 -24.18 9.02 -49.40
C VAL A 616 -23.97 10.08 -48.31
N GLU A 617 -23.35 11.20 -48.69
CA GLU A 617 -23.42 12.49 -47.99
C GLU A 617 -24.80 13.13 -48.19
N SER A 618 -25.36 13.79 -47.16
CA SER A 618 -26.23 14.95 -47.39
C SER A 618 -26.33 15.87 -46.17
N SER A 619 -25.93 17.11 -46.40
CA SER A 619 -26.08 18.30 -45.55
C SER A 619 -27.54 18.76 -45.38
N GLY A 620 -27.83 19.43 -44.26
CA GLY A 620 -28.54 20.73 -44.29
C GLY A 620 -29.95 20.85 -43.65
N ASN A 621 -29.97 21.62 -42.55
CA ASN A 621 -30.91 22.70 -42.18
C ASN A 621 -32.19 22.48 -41.32
N ASN A 622 -32.14 23.17 -40.16
CA ASN A 622 -33.10 24.13 -39.56
C ASN A 622 -34.49 23.68 -39.04
N ALA A 623 -34.73 23.76 -37.72
CA ALA A 623 -35.27 24.96 -37.03
C ALA A 623 -36.08 24.64 -35.74
N LEU A 624 -35.70 25.34 -34.65
CA LEU A 624 -36.50 25.99 -33.60
C LEU A 624 -37.24 25.21 -32.47
N GLN A 625 -36.84 25.63 -31.25
CA GLN A 625 -37.63 25.96 -30.05
C GLN A 625 -37.94 24.91 -28.96
N ASP A 626 -37.09 24.98 -27.92
CA ASP A 626 -37.39 25.41 -26.54
C ASP A 626 -37.79 24.41 -25.44
N THR A 627 -37.13 24.62 -24.29
CA THR A 627 -37.42 24.19 -22.92
C THR A 627 -37.24 22.71 -22.52
N SER A 628 -36.06 22.37 -21.98
CA SER A 628 -35.85 21.98 -20.57
C SER A 628 -34.45 21.37 -20.39
N PHE A 629 -33.54 22.11 -19.75
CA PHE A 629 -32.22 21.61 -19.36
C PHE A 629 -32.34 20.73 -18.10
N THR A 630 -32.19 19.43 -18.28
CA THR A 630 -31.68 18.51 -17.24
C THR A 630 -30.30 18.05 -17.70
N SER A 631 -29.26 18.51 -17.00
CA SER A 631 -27.88 18.09 -17.21
C SER A 631 -27.74 16.62 -16.83
N LEU A 632 -27.57 15.77 -17.84
CA LEU A 632 -27.05 14.43 -17.70
C LEU A 632 -25.55 14.54 -17.37
N ALA A 633 -25.23 14.44 -16.09
CA ALA A 633 -23.92 13.97 -15.68
C ALA A 633 -23.87 12.46 -15.95
N SER A 634 -22.95 12.04 -16.82
CA SER A 634 -22.64 10.63 -17.03
C SER A 634 -21.97 10.06 -15.79
N SER A 635 -22.76 9.70 -14.78
CA SER A 635 -22.36 8.69 -13.80
C SER A 635 -22.40 7.34 -14.50
N ALA A 636 -21.24 6.82 -14.87
CA ALA A 636 -21.10 5.40 -15.20
C ALA A 636 -21.14 4.62 -13.87
N THR A 637 -22.35 4.42 -13.33
CA THR A 637 -22.58 3.43 -12.27
C THR A 637 -22.53 2.06 -12.93
N LEU A 638 -21.34 1.45 -12.97
CA LEU A 638 -21.17 0.07 -13.42
C LEU A 638 -21.74 -0.85 -12.34
N GLN A 639 -23.01 -1.22 -12.51
CA GLN A 639 -23.65 -2.27 -11.72
C GLN A 639 -22.93 -3.59 -12.01
N VAL A 640 -22.29 -4.16 -10.99
CA VAL A 640 -21.82 -5.55 -11.01
C VAL A 640 -23.05 -6.44 -11.24
N PRO A 641 -23.10 -7.28 -12.28
CA PRO A 641 -24.25 -8.15 -12.48
C PRO A 641 -24.31 -9.19 -11.35
N LEU A 642 -25.31 -9.10 -10.49
CA LEU A 642 -25.66 -10.20 -9.59
C LEU A 642 -26.19 -11.36 -10.44
N GLY A 643 -25.30 -12.31 -10.74
CA GLY A 643 -25.69 -13.62 -11.27
C GLY A 643 -26.62 -14.34 -10.29
N ASN A 644 -27.85 -14.59 -10.73
CA ASN A 644 -28.86 -15.34 -9.98
C ASN A 644 -28.36 -16.75 -9.64
N SER A 645 -28.19 -17.03 -8.34
CA SER A 645 -28.10 -18.34 -7.64
C SER A 645 -26.88 -18.55 -6.72
N SER A 646 -26.47 -17.56 -5.93
CA SER A 646 -25.48 -17.78 -4.87
C SER A 646 -26.16 -18.05 -3.52
N LYS A 647 -25.74 -19.11 -2.81
CA LYS A 647 -25.86 -19.13 -1.35
C LYS A 647 -25.28 -17.80 -0.83
N ALA A 648 -25.95 -17.13 0.10
CA ALA A 648 -25.44 -15.88 0.66
C ALA A 648 -24.00 -16.06 1.15
N LEU A 649 -23.07 -15.29 0.58
CA LEU A 649 -21.66 -15.32 0.98
C LEU A 649 -21.59 -14.94 2.46
N SER A 650 -20.84 -15.74 3.22
CA SER A 650 -20.60 -15.49 4.64
C SER A 650 -19.20 -15.94 5.03
N PRO A 651 -18.62 -15.38 6.11
CA PRO A 651 -17.34 -15.83 6.65
C PRO A 651 -17.26 -17.34 6.83
N ALA A 652 -18.30 -17.96 7.40
CA ALA A 652 -18.35 -19.38 7.64
C ALA A 652 -18.31 -20.21 6.35
N THR A 653 -18.99 -19.73 5.29
CA THR A 653 -18.95 -20.41 3.99
C THR A 653 -17.57 -20.33 3.33
N ILE A 654 -16.85 -19.22 3.48
CA ILE A 654 -15.47 -19.08 2.98
C ILE A 654 -14.52 -20.01 3.75
N ASP A 655 -14.60 -20.02 5.08
CA ASP A 655 -13.73 -20.84 5.94
C ASP A 655 -13.94 -22.34 5.72
N SER A 656 -15.19 -22.76 5.44
CA SER A 656 -15.50 -24.15 5.11
C SER A 656 -15.03 -24.58 3.72
N GLY A 657 -14.73 -23.64 2.84
CA GLY A 657 -14.49 -23.86 1.41
C GLY A 657 -15.76 -23.90 0.55
N GLU A 658 -16.96 -24.13 1.13
CA GLU A 658 -18.22 -24.23 0.36
C GLU A 658 -18.60 -22.96 -0.40
N GLY A 659 -18.22 -21.79 0.14
CA GLY A 659 -18.53 -20.48 -0.46
C GLY A 659 -17.48 -20.00 -1.45
N VAL A 660 -16.39 -20.75 -1.66
CA VAL A 660 -15.29 -20.32 -2.52
C VAL A 660 -15.45 -20.92 -3.91
N THR A 661 -15.75 -20.06 -4.89
CA THR A 661 -15.88 -20.42 -6.31
C THR A 661 -14.65 -19.96 -7.09
N SER A 662 -14.43 -20.52 -8.29
CA SER A 662 -13.37 -20.04 -9.20
C SER A 662 -13.54 -18.56 -9.53
N SER A 663 -14.77 -18.11 -9.81
CA SER A 663 -15.08 -16.70 -10.09
C SER A 663 -14.72 -15.77 -8.93
N LEU A 664 -15.03 -16.17 -7.68
CA LEU A 664 -14.68 -15.35 -6.52
C LEU A 664 -13.16 -15.13 -6.40
N ILE A 665 -12.38 -16.15 -6.75
CA ILE A 665 -10.92 -16.14 -6.68
C ILE A 665 -10.30 -15.36 -7.86
N ILE A 666 -10.80 -15.59 -9.08
CA ILE A 666 -10.13 -15.20 -10.34
C ILE A 666 -10.65 -13.88 -10.87
N ASP A 667 -11.95 -13.59 -10.76
CA ASP A 667 -12.56 -12.47 -11.46
C ASP A 667 -11.99 -11.13 -10.98
N GLY A 668 -11.38 -10.40 -11.91
CA GLY A 668 -10.71 -9.13 -11.67
C GLY A 668 -9.38 -9.24 -10.93
N ALA A 669 -8.92 -10.45 -10.58
CA ALA A 669 -7.68 -10.69 -9.84
C ALA A 669 -6.46 -10.50 -10.75
N ARG A 670 -5.43 -9.80 -10.27
CA ARG A 670 -4.23 -9.53 -11.07
C ARG A 670 -2.98 -10.10 -10.41
N ALA A 671 -2.15 -10.82 -11.18
CA ALA A 671 -0.98 -11.55 -10.68
C ALA A 671 -1.29 -12.43 -9.44
N LEU A 672 -2.51 -12.99 -9.40
CA LEU A 672 -3.04 -13.81 -8.31
C LEU A 672 -2.06 -14.86 -7.76
N PRO A 673 -1.28 -15.60 -8.59
CA PRO A 673 -0.41 -16.67 -8.09
C PRO A 673 0.75 -16.15 -7.23
N ALA A 674 1.13 -14.89 -7.41
CA ALA A 674 2.15 -14.29 -6.57
C ALA A 674 1.58 -13.81 -5.24
N VAL A 675 0.34 -13.29 -5.22
CA VAL A 675 -0.24 -12.61 -4.05
C VAL A 675 -1.06 -13.53 -3.14
N CYS A 676 -1.71 -14.57 -3.68
CA CYS A 676 -2.49 -15.54 -2.94
C CYS A 676 -1.63 -16.76 -2.57
N ARG A 677 -0.78 -16.63 -1.55
CA ARG A 677 0.25 -17.63 -1.18
C ARG A 677 -0.10 -18.41 0.10
N PRO A 678 0.37 -19.67 0.25
CA PRO A 678 0.28 -20.39 1.52
C PRO A 678 1.18 -19.76 2.59
N PHE A 679 0.72 -19.72 3.84
CA PHE A 679 1.50 -19.24 4.99
C PHE A 679 0.92 -19.73 6.32
N PRO A 680 1.73 -19.81 7.40
CA PRO A 680 1.21 -20.15 8.73
C PRO A 680 0.52 -18.93 9.36
N VAL A 681 -0.80 -19.01 9.51
CA VAL A 681 -1.61 -17.95 10.14
C VAL A 681 -1.32 -17.85 11.63
N ALA A 682 -1.26 -19.01 12.30
CA ALA A 682 -0.94 -19.13 13.72
C ALA A 682 -0.04 -20.35 13.94
N THR A 683 1.07 -20.19 14.65
CA THR A 683 2.09 -21.23 14.82
C THR A 683 2.33 -21.55 16.29
N VAL A 684 2.20 -22.81 16.71
CA VAL A 684 2.70 -23.30 18.00
C VAL A 684 4.22 -23.31 17.95
N GLY A 685 4.86 -22.47 18.77
CA GLY A 685 6.29 -22.16 18.68
C GLY A 685 6.57 -20.87 17.92
N THR A 686 7.66 -20.85 17.16
CA THR A 686 8.09 -19.67 16.38
C THR A 686 8.52 -20.11 14.98
N PRO A 687 7.94 -19.56 13.89
CA PRO A 687 8.39 -19.87 12.54
C PRO A 687 9.84 -19.42 12.36
N SER A 688 10.68 -20.30 11.84
CA SER A 688 12.10 -20.02 11.55
C SER A 688 12.36 -19.84 10.06
N ARG A 689 11.53 -20.47 9.21
CA ARG A 689 11.67 -20.40 7.75
C ARG A 689 10.36 -20.71 7.04
N ILE A 690 10.04 -19.93 6.01
CA ILE A 690 8.91 -20.14 5.11
C ILE A 690 9.45 -20.17 3.68
N ASP A 691 9.19 -21.21 2.90
CA ASP A 691 9.55 -21.23 1.48
C ASP A 691 8.33 -21.65 0.65
N PHE A 692 8.02 -20.90 -0.41
CA PHE A 692 6.97 -21.25 -1.36
C PHE A 692 7.45 -21.06 -2.80
N ASP A 693 7.31 -22.09 -3.62
CA ASP A 693 7.59 -22.03 -5.05
C ASP A 693 6.29 -22.17 -5.86
N ILE A 694 5.94 -21.10 -6.58
CA ILE A 694 4.77 -21.05 -7.45
C ILE A 694 4.83 -22.13 -8.52
N LYS A 695 6.00 -22.36 -9.13
CA LYS A 695 6.15 -23.23 -10.31
C LYS A 695 5.96 -24.70 -9.99
N SER A 696 6.36 -25.13 -8.81
CA SER A 696 6.17 -26.50 -8.33
C SER A 696 4.95 -26.65 -7.43
N ALA A 697 4.32 -25.54 -7.00
CA ALA A 697 3.29 -25.51 -5.97
C ALA A 697 3.73 -26.22 -4.68
N VAL A 698 5.00 -26.03 -4.28
CA VAL A 698 5.57 -26.63 -3.06
C VAL A 698 5.74 -25.56 -1.99
N PHE A 699 5.14 -25.79 -0.84
CA PHE A 699 5.28 -24.99 0.37
C PHE A 699 6.04 -25.76 1.45
N ARG A 700 6.98 -25.09 2.12
CA ARG A 700 7.76 -25.63 3.24
C ARG A 700 7.73 -24.65 4.40
N LEU A 701 7.53 -25.19 5.59
CA LEU A 701 7.58 -24.44 6.84
C LEU A 701 8.49 -25.15 7.82
N SER A 702 9.40 -24.38 8.43
CA SER A 702 10.17 -24.79 9.61
C SER A 702 9.74 -23.99 10.83
N VAL A 703 9.56 -24.68 11.96
CA VAL A 703 9.12 -24.11 13.23
C VAL A 703 10.08 -24.54 14.33
N ARG A 704 10.49 -23.60 15.17
CA ARG A 704 11.18 -23.88 16.43
C ARG A 704 10.17 -23.97 17.56
N VAL A 705 10.19 -25.09 18.29
CA VAL A 705 9.27 -25.39 19.38
C VAL A 705 10.08 -25.64 20.65
N GLY A 706 9.78 -24.87 21.69
CA GLY A 706 10.40 -24.97 23.01
C GLY A 706 9.55 -25.81 23.98
N PRO A 707 10.12 -26.32 25.09
CA PRO A 707 9.38 -27.03 26.14
C PRO A 707 8.27 -26.21 26.80
N GLU A 708 8.34 -24.87 26.73
CA GLU A 708 7.36 -23.93 27.28
C GLU A 708 6.16 -23.68 26.37
N ASP A 709 6.22 -24.10 25.10
CA ASP A 709 5.13 -23.90 24.15
C ASP A 709 3.92 -24.77 24.51
N VAL A 710 2.72 -24.19 24.42
CA VAL A 710 1.48 -24.91 24.70
C VAL A 710 1.05 -25.69 23.46
N SER A 711 1.13 -27.01 23.56
CA SER A 711 0.57 -27.96 22.58
C SER A 711 -0.45 -28.85 23.28
N ASP A 712 -1.73 -28.66 22.99
CA ASP A 712 -2.83 -29.51 23.44
C ASP A 712 -3.79 -29.83 22.28
N GLU A 713 -4.85 -30.62 22.53
CA GLU A 713 -5.84 -30.97 21.48
C GLU A 713 -6.56 -29.76 20.88
N LYS A 714 -6.50 -28.58 21.52
CA LYS A 714 -7.17 -27.36 21.09
C LYS A 714 -6.24 -26.33 20.46
N THR A 715 -4.93 -26.51 20.61
CA THR A 715 -3.89 -25.56 20.21
C THR A 715 -3.03 -26.21 19.14
N TYR A 716 -3.20 -25.75 17.91
CA TYR A 716 -2.53 -26.28 16.73
C TYR A 716 -1.94 -25.15 15.89
N THR A 717 -0.97 -25.51 15.05
CA THR A 717 -0.48 -24.64 13.99
C THR A 717 -1.46 -24.65 12.83
N GLU A 718 -1.94 -23.48 12.43
CA GLU A 718 -2.91 -23.30 11.36
C GLU A 718 -2.22 -22.67 10.15
N ILE A 719 -2.30 -23.35 9.01
CA ILE A 719 -1.63 -22.98 7.77
C ILE A 719 -2.71 -22.74 6.72
N TYR A 720 -2.72 -21.55 6.14
CA TYR A 720 -3.54 -21.24 4.98
C TYR A 720 -2.92 -21.88 3.73
N VAL A 721 -3.73 -22.59 2.95
CA VAL A 721 -3.37 -23.32 1.73
C VAL A 721 -4.38 -22.94 0.63
N PRO A 722 -4.01 -22.03 -0.28
CA PRO A 722 -4.93 -21.40 -1.22
C PRO A 722 -5.42 -22.34 -2.32
N PHE A 723 -6.72 -22.36 -2.59
CA PHE A 723 -7.30 -23.04 -3.76
C PHE A 723 -6.70 -22.55 -5.07
N ALA A 724 -6.26 -21.29 -5.14
CA ALA A 724 -5.54 -20.73 -6.29
C ALA A 724 -4.29 -21.53 -6.72
N HIS A 725 -3.71 -22.34 -5.82
CA HIS A 725 -2.56 -23.20 -6.13
C HIS A 725 -2.81 -24.68 -5.90
N TYR A 726 -3.81 -25.04 -5.09
CA TYR A 726 -3.96 -26.37 -4.51
C TYR A 726 -5.33 -27.01 -4.76
N ALA A 727 -6.22 -26.37 -5.52
CA ALA A 727 -7.50 -26.98 -5.88
C ALA A 727 -7.32 -28.19 -6.82
N SER A 728 -8.21 -29.17 -6.67
CA SER A 728 -8.35 -30.33 -7.56
C SER A 728 -8.69 -29.91 -8.99
N ASP A 729 -9.68 -29.03 -9.14
CA ASP A 729 -10.10 -28.43 -10.41
C ASP A 729 -10.33 -26.94 -10.19
N LEU A 730 -9.69 -26.10 -11.00
CA LEU A 730 -9.87 -24.65 -10.97
C LEU A 730 -10.19 -24.25 -12.41
N ASP A 731 -11.46 -23.92 -12.66
CA ASP A 731 -11.88 -23.42 -13.97
C ASP A 731 -11.23 -22.06 -14.22
N LEU A 732 -10.16 -22.06 -15.01
CA LEU A 732 -9.40 -20.88 -15.40
C LEU A 732 -10.05 -20.12 -16.57
N GLY A 733 -11.19 -20.59 -17.09
CA GLY A 733 -11.90 -19.95 -18.19
C GLY A 733 -11.05 -19.85 -19.46
N SER A 734 -10.86 -20.94 -20.19
CA SER A 734 -10.25 -20.87 -21.53
C SER A 734 -11.31 -21.06 -22.63
N GLY A 735 -11.45 -20.03 -23.46
CA GLY A 735 -11.94 -20.22 -24.83
C GLY A 735 -10.90 -20.97 -25.65
N SER A 736 -10.71 -22.28 -25.42
CA SER A 736 -10.09 -23.16 -26.42
C SER A 736 -10.34 -24.63 -26.11
N LEU A 737 -11.07 -25.27 -27.02
CA LEU A 737 -11.31 -26.70 -27.11
C LEU A 737 -10.03 -27.51 -26.90
N THR A 738 -9.95 -28.29 -25.82
CA THR A 738 -9.09 -29.48 -25.82
C THR A 738 -9.82 -30.73 -25.33
N THR A 739 -9.60 -31.75 -26.14
CA THR A 739 -10.17 -33.09 -26.17
C THR A 739 -10.01 -33.87 -24.87
N SER A 740 -11.13 -34.47 -24.45
CA SER A 740 -11.27 -35.45 -23.37
C SER A 740 -10.20 -36.56 -23.37
N ALA A 741 -9.68 -36.87 -22.18
CA ALA A 741 -9.04 -38.14 -21.84
C ALA A 741 -9.48 -38.60 -20.43
N PRO A 742 -9.42 -39.91 -20.10
CA PRO A 742 -10.52 -40.60 -19.45
C PRO A 742 -10.50 -40.59 -17.91
N TYR A 743 -11.72 -40.50 -17.36
CA TYR A 743 -12.11 -40.73 -15.98
C TYR A 743 -11.58 -42.07 -15.44
N THR A 744 -10.91 -42.03 -14.29
CA THR A 744 -10.72 -43.19 -13.39
C THR A 744 -11.39 -42.86 -12.05
N ASP A 745 -12.37 -43.66 -11.67
CA ASP A 745 -13.04 -43.62 -10.36
C ASP A 745 -12.04 -43.75 -9.21
N SER A 746 -12.15 -42.86 -8.23
CA SER A 746 -11.65 -43.07 -6.87
C SER A 746 -12.65 -42.50 -5.87
N ALA A 747 -13.61 -43.35 -5.48
CA ALA A 747 -14.15 -43.29 -4.13
C ALA A 747 -13.22 -44.11 -3.24
N ASN A 748 -12.74 -43.52 -2.13
CA ASN A 748 -12.41 -44.19 -0.86
C ASN A 748 -11.78 -43.14 0.09
N THR A 749 -12.52 -42.65 1.08
CA THR A 749 -12.44 -43.19 2.45
C THR A 749 -11.98 -44.66 2.46
N SER A 750 -10.77 -44.93 2.97
CA SER A 750 -10.30 -46.32 3.10
C SER A 750 -9.87 -46.69 4.51
N ARG A 751 -10.61 -47.67 5.04
CA ARG A 751 -10.16 -48.68 6.00
C ARG A 751 -10.19 -50.02 5.24
N ALA A 752 -9.14 -50.83 5.39
CA ALA A 752 -8.79 -51.96 4.52
C ALA A 752 -9.69 -53.23 4.58
N SER A 753 -9.81 -53.97 3.47
CA SER A 753 -9.78 -55.47 3.40
C SER A 753 -9.90 -56.05 1.96
N LEU A 754 -9.46 -57.31 1.83
CA LEU A 754 -9.11 -58.09 0.62
C LEU A 754 -10.25 -58.91 -0.03
N TYR A 755 -10.11 -59.17 -1.35
CA TYR A 755 -10.54 -60.29 -2.23
C TYR A 755 -11.33 -59.90 -3.52
N PRO A 756 -11.13 -60.61 -4.67
CA PRO A 756 -11.54 -60.12 -6.00
C PRO A 756 -12.77 -60.84 -6.58
N GLY A 757 -13.53 -60.14 -7.43
CA GLY A 757 -14.65 -60.69 -8.21
C GLY A 757 -14.91 -59.87 -9.48
N ASN A 758 -15.01 -60.58 -10.59
CA ASN A 758 -15.09 -60.10 -11.98
C ASN A 758 -16.55 -59.78 -12.39
N ASP A 759 -16.72 -58.85 -13.35
CA ASP A 759 -17.69 -58.86 -14.48
C ASP A 759 -18.34 -57.49 -14.77
N LYS A 760 -18.18 -57.03 -16.02
CA LYS A 760 -18.81 -55.83 -16.63
C LYS A 760 -20.03 -56.25 -17.46
N PRO A 761 -21.02 -55.34 -17.61
CA PRO A 761 -21.63 -55.15 -18.92
C PRO A 761 -21.75 -53.68 -19.36
N LYS A 762 -21.75 -53.48 -20.69
CA LYS A 762 -21.84 -52.21 -21.42
C LYS A 762 -23.30 -51.71 -21.51
N SER A 763 -23.53 -50.40 -21.45
CA SER A 763 -24.74 -49.74 -21.96
C SER A 763 -24.48 -48.28 -22.38
N SER A 764 -25.16 -47.88 -23.44
CA SER A 764 -25.05 -46.70 -24.31
C SER A 764 -25.54 -45.38 -23.71
N ARG A 765 -24.83 -44.27 -24.00
CA ARG A 765 -25.19 -42.89 -23.65
C ARG A 765 -26.17 -42.27 -24.66
N SER A 766 -27.23 -41.63 -24.15
CA SER A 766 -28.00 -40.58 -24.85
C SER A 766 -27.68 -39.24 -24.18
N SER A 767 -27.23 -38.25 -24.95
CA SER A 767 -26.84 -36.91 -24.48
C SER A 767 -28.00 -35.93 -24.52
N THR A 768 -28.34 -35.38 -23.35
CA THR A 768 -29.06 -34.10 -23.19
C THR A 768 -28.13 -33.11 -22.48
N PRO A 769 -28.14 -31.82 -22.82
CA PRO A 769 -27.26 -30.82 -22.21
C PRO A 769 -27.72 -30.55 -20.77
N SER A 770 -26.93 -31.00 -19.81
CA SER A 770 -27.16 -30.72 -18.38
C SER A 770 -26.33 -29.51 -17.97
N ASN A 771 -27.00 -28.48 -17.44
CA ASN A 771 -26.46 -27.52 -16.48
C ASN A 771 -25.48 -28.26 -15.55
N VAL A 772 -24.19 -27.95 -15.62
CA VAL A 772 -23.20 -28.49 -14.68
C VAL A 772 -23.35 -27.71 -13.37
N PRO A 773 -23.72 -28.34 -12.25
CA PRO A 773 -23.63 -27.69 -10.95
C PRO A 773 -22.15 -27.42 -10.67
N GLN A 774 -21.77 -26.16 -10.41
CA GLN A 774 -20.43 -25.85 -9.91
C GLN A 774 -20.18 -26.68 -8.64
N ARG A 775 -19.24 -27.62 -8.72
CA ARG A 775 -18.80 -28.40 -7.56
C ARG A 775 -17.99 -27.49 -6.64
N PRO A 776 -18.11 -27.61 -5.31
CA PRO A 776 -17.26 -26.87 -4.38
C PRO A 776 -15.78 -27.26 -4.61
N LEU A 777 -14.89 -26.28 -4.50
CA LEU A 777 -13.45 -26.50 -4.62
C LEU A 777 -12.95 -27.34 -3.44
N GLU A 778 -12.11 -28.35 -3.72
CA GLU A 778 -11.47 -29.20 -2.71
C GLU A 778 -9.95 -29.21 -2.92
N LEU A 779 -9.19 -29.25 -1.81
CA LEU A 779 -7.73 -29.32 -1.85
C LEU A 779 -7.26 -30.69 -2.35
N ASP A 780 -6.34 -30.69 -3.33
CA ASP A 780 -5.69 -31.88 -3.87
C ASP A 780 -4.19 -31.85 -3.53
N VAL A 781 -3.86 -32.24 -2.30
CA VAL A 781 -2.53 -32.04 -1.71
C VAL A 781 -1.92 -33.31 -1.15
N THR A 782 -0.60 -33.39 -1.19
CA THR A 782 0.22 -34.30 -0.38
C THR A 782 0.88 -33.49 0.74
N ILE A 783 0.68 -33.92 1.99
CA ILE A 783 1.21 -33.27 3.19
C ILE A 783 2.17 -34.21 3.91
N ASN A 784 3.41 -33.76 4.11
CA ASN A 784 4.48 -34.52 4.76
C ASN A 784 4.98 -33.76 6.00
N PRO A 785 4.35 -33.94 7.18
CA PRO A 785 4.84 -33.37 8.43
C PRO A 785 5.98 -34.24 8.98
N SER A 786 7.01 -33.63 9.59
CA SER A 786 8.07 -34.39 10.25
C SER A 786 7.63 -34.98 11.59
N HIS A 787 6.60 -34.39 12.21
CA HIS A 787 6.06 -34.79 13.50
C HIS A 787 4.55 -34.58 13.53
N GLY A 788 3.85 -35.36 14.36
CA GLY A 788 2.46 -35.12 14.65
C GLY A 788 1.48 -35.50 13.53
N GLU A 789 0.25 -35.01 13.65
CA GLU A 789 -0.86 -35.30 12.74
C GLU A 789 -1.40 -34.03 12.11
N VAL A 790 -2.08 -34.16 10.96
CA VAL A 790 -2.66 -33.04 10.22
C VAL A 790 -4.14 -33.27 9.94
N GLU A 791 -4.91 -32.20 9.96
CA GLU A 791 -6.34 -32.16 9.62
C GLU A 791 -6.56 -31.05 8.57
N ILE A 792 -7.33 -31.35 7.52
CA ILE A 792 -7.70 -30.37 6.48
C ILE A 792 -9.12 -29.86 6.73
N LYS A 793 -9.30 -28.55 6.65
CA LYS A 793 -10.62 -27.89 6.70
C LYS A 793 -10.65 -26.71 5.73
N GLY A 794 -11.41 -26.84 4.64
CA GLY A 794 -11.47 -25.81 3.60
C GLY A 794 -10.08 -25.51 3.04
N GLN A 795 -9.67 -24.23 3.07
CA GLN A 795 -8.35 -23.76 2.67
C GLN A 795 -7.31 -23.80 3.83
N TYR A 796 -7.54 -24.57 4.90
CA TYR A 796 -6.66 -24.59 6.06
C TYR A 796 -6.16 -26.01 6.38
N VAL A 797 -4.87 -26.10 6.71
CA VAL A 797 -4.23 -27.27 7.29
C VAL A 797 -3.93 -26.99 8.76
N ARG A 798 -4.45 -27.84 9.65
CA ARG A 798 -4.18 -27.82 11.07
C ARG A 798 -3.14 -28.87 11.39
N TRP A 799 -2.07 -28.48 12.05
CA TRP A 799 -0.92 -29.33 12.35
C TRP A 799 -0.73 -29.43 13.86
N TYR A 800 -0.90 -30.64 14.39
CA TYR A 800 -0.86 -30.97 15.81
C TYR A 800 0.42 -31.74 16.12
N TYR A 801 1.28 -31.22 16.98
CA TYR A 801 2.54 -31.85 17.36
C TYR A 801 2.90 -31.51 18.82
N PRO A 802 3.45 -32.46 19.60
CA PRO A 802 3.74 -32.24 21.01
C PRO A 802 4.91 -31.27 21.23
N ALA A 803 4.89 -30.54 22.34
CA ALA A 803 6.06 -29.80 22.81
C ALA A 803 7.15 -30.78 23.31
N PRO A 804 8.45 -30.47 23.09
CA PRO A 804 9.55 -31.34 23.50
C PRO A 804 9.65 -31.47 25.03
N THR A 805 9.83 -32.70 25.53
CA THR A 805 9.77 -33.03 26.97
C THR A 805 11.09 -32.89 27.73
N SER A 806 12.20 -32.49 27.10
CA SER A 806 13.51 -32.25 27.74
C SER A 806 14.41 -31.40 26.86
N PRO A 807 15.33 -30.60 27.44
CA PRO A 807 16.23 -29.83 26.61
C PRO A 807 17.23 -30.73 25.89
N SER A 808 17.11 -30.85 24.57
CA SER A 808 17.94 -31.74 23.73
C SER A 808 19.43 -31.35 23.76
N SER A 809 20.27 -32.16 24.41
CA SER A 809 21.74 -32.03 24.34
C SER A 809 22.32 -33.00 23.30
N VAL A 810 22.27 -32.69 21.99
CA VAL A 810 22.99 -33.49 20.96
C VAL A 810 23.51 -32.62 19.80
N PHE A 811 24.82 -32.35 19.86
CA PHE A 811 25.83 -31.96 18.85
C PHE A 811 25.70 -30.68 17.98
N GLY A 812 26.60 -29.71 18.27
CA GLY A 812 27.11 -28.72 17.33
C GLY A 812 27.62 -27.46 18.05
N THR A 813 28.94 -27.25 18.10
CA THR A 813 29.59 -26.16 18.85
C THR A 813 29.13 -24.77 18.42
N GLY A 814 28.35 -24.10 19.26
CA GLY A 814 28.01 -22.68 19.17
C GLY A 814 27.12 -22.30 20.35
N THR A 815 27.47 -21.25 21.08
CA THR A 815 26.81 -20.80 22.31
C THR A 815 25.33 -20.45 22.07
N GLY A 816 24.41 -21.31 22.49
CA GLY A 816 22.96 -21.06 22.51
C GLY A 816 22.26 -22.03 23.46
N SER A 817 21.31 -21.53 24.26
CA SER A 817 20.57 -22.26 25.30
C SER A 817 19.86 -23.49 24.75
N GLY A 818 20.24 -24.68 25.24
CA GLY A 818 19.70 -25.95 24.79
C GLY A 818 18.27 -26.20 25.27
N GLY A 819 17.39 -26.52 24.32
CA GLY A 819 16.19 -27.30 24.58
C GLY A 819 15.14 -27.39 23.47
N ASP A 820 15.29 -26.59 22.43
CA ASP A 820 14.32 -26.47 21.34
C ASP A 820 14.40 -27.65 20.36
N ALA A 821 13.27 -27.98 19.74
CA ALA A 821 13.18 -28.88 18.60
C ALA A 821 12.78 -28.10 17.33
N GLU A 822 13.31 -28.52 16.18
CA GLU A 822 12.89 -28.00 14.88
C GLU A 822 11.93 -29.00 14.21
N TYR A 823 10.70 -28.55 13.96
CA TYR A 823 9.69 -29.32 13.24
C TYR A 823 9.47 -28.70 11.86
N THR A 824 9.11 -29.54 10.90
CA THR A 824 8.96 -29.14 9.51
C THR A 824 7.72 -29.77 8.90
N ILE A 825 7.13 -29.08 7.92
CA ILE A 825 6.03 -29.60 7.12
C ILE A 825 6.22 -29.18 5.67
N GLU A 826 5.99 -30.12 4.75
CA GLU A 826 5.96 -29.88 3.31
C GLU A 826 4.56 -30.14 2.78
N ILE A 827 4.03 -29.21 1.98
CA ILE A 827 2.73 -29.31 1.31
C ILE A 827 2.96 -29.13 -0.19
N SER A 828 2.47 -30.07 -0.98
CA SER A 828 2.58 -30.05 -2.45
C SER A 828 1.25 -30.39 -3.10
N ARG A 829 0.96 -29.81 -4.26
CA ARG A 829 -0.23 -30.18 -5.05
C ARG A 829 -0.01 -31.51 -5.77
N ASN A 830 -1.00 -32.40 -5.74
CA ASN A 830 -0.97 -33.63 -6.51
C ASN A 830 -1.07 -33.30 -8.01
N GLY A 831 -0.20 -33.91 -8.83
CA GLY A 831 -0.12 -33.60 -10.27
C GLY A 831 0.65 -32.32 -10.62
N GLY A 832 1.29 -31.66 -9.66
CA GLY A 832 2.11 -30.45 -9.88
C GLY A 832 1.31 -29.16 -9.91
N ALA A 833 1.95 -28.05 -10.27
CA ALA A 833 1.30 -26.75 -10.37
C ALA A 833 0.17 -26.75 -11.42
N ILE A 834 -0.89 -25.97 -11.15
CA ILE A 834 -2.00 -25.77 -12.09
C ILE A 834 -1.44 -25.07 -13.34
N ALA A 835 -1.57 -25.70 -14.50
CA ALA A 835 -1.12 -25.14 -15.76
C ALA A 835 -1.91 -23.88 -16.11
N ARG A 836 -1.20 -22.79 -16.40
CA ARG A 836 -1.77 -21.51 -16.86
C ARG A 836 -1.15 -21.16 -18.21
N ASP A 837 -1.92 -20.51 -19.09
CA ASP A 837 -1.45 -20.12 -20.44
C ASP A 837 -0.24 -19.14 -20.40
N GLU A 838 0.00 -18.49 -19.25
CA GLU A 838 1.07 -17.50 -19.01
C GLU A 838 2.51 -18.07 -19.00
N ASP A 839 2.71 -19.39 -18.97
CA ASP A 839 4.04 -20.01 -18.76
C ASP A 839 4.95 -20.10 -20.02
N SER A 840 4.53 -19.58 -21.17
CA SER A 840 5.11 -19.97 -22.47
C SER A 840 6.16 -19.04 -23.13
N LEU A 841 6.59 -17.93 -22.51
CA LEU A 841 7.53 -16.99 -23.19
C LEU A 841 8.77 -16.64 -22.35
N ASN A 842 9.85 -17.43 -22.52
CA ASN A 842 11.21 -17.10 -22.08
C ASN A 842 12.00 -16.45 -23.22
N MET A 843 12.43 -15.19 -23.07
CA MET A 843 13.39 -14.52 -23.96
C MET A 843 14.83 -14.69 -23.44
N PRO A 844 15.80 -15.14 -24.27
CA PRO A 844 17.22 -15.15 -23.93
C PRO A 844 17.94 -13.93 -24.56
N GLY A 845 18.47 -13.04 -23.72
CA GLY A 845 19.26 -11.90 -24.22
C GLY A 845 19.96 -11.10 -23.12
N GLY A 846 20.91 -11.70 -22.40
CA GLY A 846 21.58 -11.01 -21.27
C GLY A 846 23.04 -10.58 -21.53
N TRP A 847 23.83 -11.36 -22.28
CA TRP A 847 25.29 -11.18 -22.28
C TRP A 847 25.84 -10.20 -23.33
N ASP A 848 25.24 -10.16 -24.53
CA ASP A 848 25.70 -9.25 -25.58
C ASP A 848 25.33 -7.79 -25.30
N GLU A 849 24.22 -7.56 -24.59
CA GLU A 849 23.76 -6.24 -24.18
C GLU A 849 24.60 -5.69 -23.02
N VAL A 850 25.02 -6.54 -22.07
CA VAL A 850 26.03 -6.20 -21.04
C VAL A 850 27.34 -5.75 -21.70
N MET A 851 27.82 -6.48 -22.72
CA MET A 851 29.07 -6.13 -23.41
C MET A 851 28.93 -4.90 -24.31
N ARG A 852 27.71 -4.53 -24.71
CA ARG A 852 27.42 -3.24 -25.36
C ARG A 852 27.46 -2.11 -24.35
N MET A 853 26.80 -2.25 -23.20
CA MET A 853 26.82 -1.27 -22.11
C MET A 853 28.22 -1.05 -21.54
N VAL A 854 29.04 -2.10 -21.38
CA VAL A 854 30.44 -1.99 -20.95
C VAL A 854 31.31 -1.19 -21.93
N ARG A 855 30.95 -1.19 -23.22
CA ARG A 855 31.63 -0.39 -24.25
C ARG A 855 31.19 1.08 -24.24
N GLU A 856 29.95 1.36 -23.85
CA GLU A 856 29.44 2.72 -23.68
C GLU A 856 29.97 3.37 -22.40
N ILE A 857 30.14 2.63 -21.30
CA ILE A 857 30.72 3.12 -20.03
C ILE A 857 32.21 3.51 -20.17
N ARG A 858 32.92 3.00 -21.19
CA ARG A 858 34.32 3.36 -21.46
C ARG A 858 34.49 4.61 -22.34
N ARG A 859 33.40 5.21 -22.82
CA ARG A 859 33.38 6.49 -23.54
C ARG A 859 32.79 7.57 -22.65
#